data_AF-A0A5E4LHA4-F1
#
_entry.id   AF-A0A5E4LHA4-F1
#
_cell.length_a   1.000
_cell.length_b   1.000
_cell.length_c   1.000
_cell.angle_alpha   90.00
_cell.angle_beta   90.00
_cell.angle_gamma   90.00
#
_symmetry.space_group_name_H-M   'P 1'
#
loop_
_entity.id
_entity.type
_entity.pdbx_description
1 polymer ?
#
loop_
_entity_poly.entity_id
_entity_poly.type
_entity_poly.pdbx_seq_one_letter_code
_entity_poly.pdbx_strand_id
1 'polypeptide(L)'
;MKNLEPSETDAATKEYLSSLKSELDRAYGIAEEARMKKFDPSLDVEIKPAADVAARVEGIVGPPGISKIIREIEKEGHSRETIAWQIVKKIVHAEVPLPPEIAEGGKQKLIEQAVRTGVGILTEGVLVAPTEGISKFEIRRNPDGSDYLAVYFAGPIRSAGGTVAALAVVLSDVARRELAVGDFRPTDTLIERYVEEIGVYGTRSAHLQYKPPDDDIRHIVRSCPICIDGDPTEDDEVNVHRDLKEVPSNRVRSGIALVICEGIAQKSAKVNKYTKKIKLDWTWMEPLIKVARKEGTFSPKPDFRFLDESVAGRAIFSYPSAKGGWRLRYGRTRAGGIMGKSVHPASMYILDSFLAIGTQMKIERPGKSTVVTPCDSILGPIVKLTDGSVVEVTTADEAKRLMGDSAIKIEGEKPQNQVERILFLGDMLVAVGDFIKSNHPLMPAAWCEERYEQEAKKAGVGAGAIQVSGAGVQLGAGKFNHNLSAGEAVSLSRRHNLPLHPRYTYFWHDITQGELRELALWLKTGKPNYSLLRMEEFELESAPAKSVLEELCVPHTVSGGKIKIQGEHAYALLKTLGIMVDKKITAEKFDSLFDEKKPILEFLSSVSGMKIMAKAPTYIGSRMGRPEKARERHMKKNVNVLFPVGTYVDKNASITRVYSKMKARSDKEGRGIDVEIARMRCKACGNITFSTGCVCGGYAVPQRICNKCGRTQRSEICDSCGMKTSLWEKRPVDIIKLFERAAERCGFAPDSSGNGSGGSRSGAAAAVLDVKGVEGLFSATKIPEPIEKGMLRAAHKVFVFRDGTCRFDATDIPLTHFKPREISTSLEQLRKMGYTTDTLGKPLTSPDQVVPLKVQDILLSRNGAEYLFKVAGFIDDLMVKLYGMKPFYNFKKQEDIVGQLVIGLSPHTSAGVLVRVIGFTDAHVGFGHPYFHTAKRRNADGDEDTVILLMDGLLNFSRFFLPESRGGTMDAPLVLTTEINPKEVDDESHAMETVTEYPYALYELSDRFAAPSELEIDTVKKMLGTPAQYGSLGYTHETTDISAGPFESTYLKFEDMAEKIKAQFSLQERVRAVDAADAAERLLLHHFLPDLYGNLRSFSQQNFRCLDCKIKYRRIPLSGKCNRCGGKLLLTVAKGGITKYLQHSLDAIERYHLPAYMKQRVELLKKDISSVFTEEVEKQKGLADFM
;
A
#
# COMPACT_ATOMS: atom_id res chain seq x y z
N MET A 1 -39.60 -32.94 0.84
CA MET A 1 -39.90 -31.49 0.92
C MET A 1 -39.74 -31.05 2.36
N LYS A 2 -39.11 -29.89 2.59
CA LYS A 2 -38.64 -29.28 3.87
C LYS A 2 -37.26 -29.73 4.37
N ASN A 3 -36.24 -29.10 3.79
CA ASN A 3 -35.16 -28.36 4.45
C ASN A 3 -34.19 -27.92 3.32
N LEU A 4 -34.62 -26.93 2.54
CA LEU A 4 -33.71 -26.22 1.64
C LEU A 4 -32.92 -25.27 2.53
N GLU A 5 -31.64 -25.55 2.73
CA GLU A 5 -30.70 -24.55 3.20
C GLU A 5 -30.86 -23.29 2.33
N PRO A 6 -30.93 -22.09 2.92
CA PRO A 6 -30.99 -20.87 2.13
C PRO A 6 -29.73 -20.81 1.27
N SER A 7 -29.92 -20.85 -0.05
CA SER A 7 -28.91 -20.56 -1.06
C SER A 7 -28.04 -19.38 -0.60
N GLU A 8 -26.72 -19.58 -0.45
CA GLU A 8 -25.76 -18.56 0.04
C GLU A 8 -25.69 -17.28 -0.84
N THR A 9 -26.35 -17.29 -1.99
CA THR A 9 -26.38 -16.23 -2.99
C THR A 9 -27.80 -15.98 -3.52
N ASP A 10 -28.17 -14.72 -3.68
CA ASP A 10 -29.44 -14.34 -4.34
C ASP A 10 -29.35 -14.49 -5.87
N ALA A 11 -30.50 -14.38 -6.56
CA ALA A 11 -30.57 -14.57 -8.01
C ALA A 11 -29.74 -13.55 -8.80
N ALA A 12 -29.75 -12.28 -8.39
CA ALA A 12 -29.03 -11.20 -9.06
C ALA A 12 -27.51 -11.35 -8.92
N THR A 13 -27.05 -11.84 -7.77
CA THR A 13 -25.64 -12.14 -7.50
C THR A 13 -25.17 -13.34 -8.32
N LYS A 14 -25.98 -14.40 -8.42
CA LYS A 14 -25.69 -15.54 -9.30
C LYS A 14 -25.57 -15.13 -10.76
N GLU A 15 -26.48 -14.30 -11.24
CA GLU A 15 -26.43 -13.76 -12.61
C GLU A 15 -25.16 -12.93 -12.84
N TYR A 16 -24.80 -12.06 -11.90
CA TYR A 16 -23.56 -11.28 -11.95
C TYR A 16 -22.31 -12.18 -12.05
N LEU A 17 -22.15 -13.13 -11.12
CA LEU A 17 -20.99 -14.02 -11.09
C LEU A 17 -20.93 -14.92 -12.34
N SER A 18 -22.09 -15.41 -12.80
CA SER A 18 -22.19 -16.18 -14.04
C SER A 18 -21.79 -15.36 -15.27
N SER A 19 -22.11 -14.07 -15.30
CA SER A 19 -21.73 -13.19 -16.42
C SER A 19 -20.21 -13.01 -16.52
N LEU A 20 -19.52 -12.82 -15.38
CA LEU A 20 -18.06 -12.72 -15.32
C LEU A 20 -17.40 -14.03 -15.77
N LYS A 21 -17.91 -15.16 -15.30
CA LYS A 21 -17.42 -16.49 -15.66
C LYS A 21 -17.58 -16.78 -17.15
N SER A 22 -18.75 -16.48 -17.73
CA SER A 22 -18.99 -16.70 -19.16
C SER A 22 -18.03 -15.90 -20.04
N GLU A 23 -17.71 -14.67 -19.65
CA GLU A 23 -16.78 -13.83 -20.40
C GLU A 23 -15.31 -14.26 -20.21
N LEU A 24 -14.95 -14.75 -19.00
CA LEU A 24 -13.66 -15.42 -18.78
C LEU A 24 -13.53 -16.65 -19.68
N ASP A 25 -14.52 -17.55 -19.69
CA ASP A 25 -14.49 -18.79 -20.48
C ASP A 25 -14.34 -18.49 -21.98
N ARG A 26 -15.01 -17.44 -22.48
CA ARG A 26 -14.86 -16.93 -23.86
C ARG A 26 -13.43 -16.48 -24.15
N ALA A 27 -12.85 -15.64 -23.28
CA ALA A 27 -11.48 -15.14 -23.45
C ALA A 27 -10.44 -16.27 -23.35
N TYR A 28 -10.66 -17.20 -22.43
CA TYR A 28 -9.79 -18.35 -22.20
C TYR A 28 -9.73 -19.28 -23.42
N GLY A 29 -10.89 -19.62 -24.00
CA GLY A 29 -10.94 -20.45 -25.22
C GLY A 29 -10.20 -19.82 -26.41
N ILE A 30 -10.35 -18.50 -26.61
CA ILE A 30 -9.61 -17.78 -27.66
C ILE A 30 -8.09 -17.78 -27.38
N ALA A 31 -7.69 -17.65 -26.12
CA ALA A 31 -6.27 -17.69 -25.75
C ALA A 31 -5.67 -19.09 -25.96
N GLU A 32 -6.41 -20.16 -25.70
CA GLU A 32 -5.98 -21.53 -26.02
C GLU A 32 -5.74 -21.73 -27.52
N GLU A 33 -6.65 -21.24 -28.37
CA GLU A 33 -6.48 -21.26 -29.82
C GLU A 33 -5.20 -20.53 -30.29
N ALA A 34 -4.91 -19.38 -29.67
CA ALA A 34 -3.70 -18.61 -29.96
C ALA A 34 -2.43 -19.35 -29.51
N ARG A 35 -2.42 -19.92 -28.30
CA ARG A 35 -1.27 -20.67 -27.75
C ARG A 35 -0.93 -21.91 -28.59
N MET A 36 -1.94 -22.57 -29.14
CA MET A 36 -1.75 -23.72 -30.06
C MET A 36 -1.01 -23.37 -31.36
N LYS A 37 -0.85 -22.08 -31.71
CA LYS A 37 -0.04 -21.62 -32.86
C LYS A 37 1.47 -21.77 -32.66
N LYS A 38 1.93 -22.17 -31.47
CA LYS A 38 3.34 -22.52 -31.16
C LYS A 38 4.34 -21.34 -31.23
N PHE A 39 3.86 -20.11 -31.06
CA PHE A 39 4.73 -18.94 -30.93
C PHE A 39 5.21 -18.70 -29.49
N ASP A 40 4.47 -19.21 -28.50
CA ASP A 40 4.73 -19.01 -27.08
C ASP A 40 5.50 -20.18 -26.44
N PRO A 41 6.13 -19.99 -25.26
CA PRO A 41 6.86 -21.05 -24.56
C PRO A 41 6.02 -22.27 -24.16
N SER A 42 4.70 -22.13 -24.06
CA SER A 42 3.74 -23.17 -23.71
C SER A 42 2.61 -23.22 -24.74
N LEU A 43 2.08 -24.42 -25.00
CA LEU A 43 0.89 -24.64 -25.84
C LEU A 43 -0.42 -24.40 -25.09
N ASP A 44 -0.36 -24.38 -23.75
CA ASP A 44 -1.51 -24.13 -22.89
C ASP A 44 -1.43 -22.73 -22.28
N VAL A 45 -2.59 -22.17 -21.96
CA VAL A 45 -2.69 -21.00 -21.08
C VAL A 45 -2.18 -21.37 -19.69
N GLU A 46 -1.20 -20.60 -19.19
CA GLU A 46 -0.44 -20.93 -17.98
C GLU A 46 -1.01 -20.32 -16.69
N ILE A 47 -1.92 -19.35 -16.82
CA ILE A 47 -2.70 -18.80 -15.70
C ILE A 47 -3.92 -19.70 -15.53
N LYS A 48 -3.95 -20.51 -14.46
CA LYS A 48 -5.05 -21.46 -14.24
C LYS A 48 -6.18 -20.83 -13.43
N PRO A 49 -7.45 -20.88 -13.90
CA PRO A 49 -8.60 -20.46 -13.11
C PRO A 49 -8.74 -21.31 -11.84
N ALA A 50 -9.06 -20.68 -10.72
CA ALA A 50 -9.31 -21.30 -9.44
C ALA A 50 -10.55 -20.70 -8.80
N ALA A 51 -11.52 -21.54 -8.43
CA ALA A 51 -12.80 -21.09 -7.89
C ALA A 51 -12.71 -20.72 -6.39
N ASP A 52 -11.87 -21.41 -5.62
CA ASP A 52 -11.83 -21.32 -4.15
C ASP A 52 -10.40 -21.52 -3.60
N VAL A 53 -10.23 -21.36 -2.29
CA VAL A 53 -8.95 -21.63 -1.58
C VAL A 53 -8.42 -23.02 -1.93
N ALA A 54 -9.28 -24.04 -1.95
CA ALA A 54 -8.89 -25.42 -2.17
C ALA A 54 -8.24 -25.61 -3.55
N ALA A 55 -8.84 -25.04 -4.61
CA ALA A 55 -8.29 -25.04 -5.96
C ALA A 55 -7.00 -24.22 -6.07
N ARG A 56 -6.91 -23.07 -5.37
CA ARG A 56 -5.67 -22.28 -5.32
C ARG A 56 -4.52 -23.04 -4.68
N VAL A 57 -4.76 -23.70 -3.55
CA VAL A 57 -3.77 -24.53 -2.86
C VAL A 57 -3.31 -25.67 -3.78
N GLU A 58 -4.24 -26.38 -4.42
CA GLU A 58 -3.90 -27.42 -5.38
C GLU A 58 -3.07 -26.88 -6.56
N GLY A 59 -3.46 -25.75 -7.13
CA GLY A 59 -2.79 -25.15 -8.29
C GLY A 59 -1.40 -24.57 -8.01
N ILE A 60 -1.10 -24.21 -6.75
CA ILE A 60 0.19 -23.64 -6.36
C ILE A 60 1.12 -24.70 -5.75
N VAL A 61 0.63 -25.51 -4.80
CA VAL A 61 1.45 -26.46 -4.04
C VAL A 61 1.01 -27.92 -4.14
N GLY A 62 -0.21 -28.20 -4.61
CA GLY A 62 -0.73 -29.57 -4.69
C GLY A 62 -0.93 -30.23 -3.31
N PRO A 63 -0.96 -31.58 -3.24
CA PRO A 63 -0.89 -32.52 -4.36
C PRO A 63 -2.21 -32.59 -5.17
N PRO A 64 -2.22 -33.18 -6.38
CA PRO A 64 -3.44 -33.35 -7.16
C PRO A 64 -4.55 -34.08 -6.39
N GLY A 65 -5.77 -33.58 -6.46
CA GLY A 65 -6.93 -34.12 -5.74
C GLY A 65 -7.13 -33.59 -4.32
N ILE A 66 -6.16 -32.84 -3.77
CA ILE A 66 -6.26 -32.31 -2.39
C ILE A 66 -7.43 -31.34 -2.21
N SER A 67 -7.85 -30.64 -3.29
CA SER A 67 -8.93 -29.67 -3.19
C SER A 67 -10.26 -30.27 -2.75
N LYS A 68 -10.55 -31.53 -3.13
CA LYS A 68 -11.76 -32.24 -2.70
C LYS A 68 -11.76 -32.46 -1.19
N ILE A 69 -10.63 -32.90 -0.65
CA ILE A 69 -10.46 -33.21 0.78
C ILE A 69 -10.50 -31.93 1.62
N ILE A 70 -9.88 -30.85 1.14
CA ILE A 70 -9.97 -29.53 1.80
C ILE A 70 -11.44 -29.09 1.92
N ARG A 71 -12.21 -29.19 0.83
CA ARG A 71 -13.64 -28.84 0.82
C ARG A 71 -14.48 -29.70 1.75
N GLU A 72 -14.16 -30.99 1.87
CA GLU A 72 -14.85 -31.91 2.80
C GLU A 72 -14.66 -31.47 4.25
N ILE A 73 -13.42 -31.16 4.65
CA ILE A 73 -13.11 -30.71 6.01
C ILE A 73 -13.68 -29.29 6.27
N GLU A 74 -13.68 -28.42 5.27
CA GLU A 74 -14.28 -27.08 5.38
C GLU A 74 -15.77 -27.12 5.72
N LYS A 75 -16.51 -28.12 5.21
CA LYS A 75 -17.93 -28.32 5.52
C LYS A 75 -18.19 -28.63 7.00
N GLU A 76 -17.19 -29.13 7.72
CA GLU A 76 -17.27 -29.41 9.17
C GLU A 76 -17.14 -28.12 10.02
N GLY A 77 -16.91 -26.96 9.40
CA GLY A 77 -16.86 -25.66 10.08
C GLY A 77 -15.55 -25.41 10.85
N HIS A 78 -14.49 -26.15 10.53
CA HIS A 78 -13.18 -26.00 11.16
C HIS A 78 -12.46 -24.70 10.77
N SER A 79 -11.62 -24.17 11.68
CA SER A 79 -10.77 -23.00 11.38
C SER A 79 -9.66 -23.37 10.40
N ARG A 80 -9.15 -22.39 9.64
CA ARG A 80 -8.07 -22.57 8.65
C ARG A 80 -6.86 -23.31 9.24
N GLU A 81 -6.47 -22.96 10.45
CA GLU A 81 -5.33 -23.60 11.12
C GLU A 81 -5.63 -25.06 11.49
N THR A 82 -6.88 -25.35 11.87
CA THR A 82 -7.32 -26.72 12.16
C THR A 82 -7.35 -27.58 10.88
N ILE A 83 -7.85 -27.01 9.77
CA ILE A 83 -7.84 -27.67 8.45
C ILE A 83 -6.40 -27.94 8.01
N ALA A 84 -5.51 -26.95 8.11
CA ALA A 84 -4.10 -27.10 7.75
C ALA A 84 -3.42 -28.23 8.55
N TRP A 85 -3.68 -28.31 9.85
CA TRP A 85 -3.16 -29.38 10.71
C TRP A 85 -3.69 -30.76 10.31
N GLN A 86 -5.01 -30.92 10.09
CA GLN A 86 -5.59 -32.19 9.66
C GLN A 86 -5.06 -32.64 8.31
N ILE A 87 -4.95 -31.71 7.34
CA ILE A 87 -4.41 -32.00 6.00
C ILE A 87 -2.95 -32.44 6.08
N VAL A 88 -2.13 -31.79 6.92
CA VAL A 88 -0.74 -32.22 7.14
C VAL A 88 -0.69 -33.68 7.61
N LYS A 89 -1.52 -34.05 8.60
CA LYS A 89 -1.59 -35.44 9.07
C LYS A 89 -2.04 -36.41 7.98
N LYS A 90 -3.09 -36.07 7.23
CA LYS A 90 -3.60 -36.91 6.13
C LYS A 90 -2.56 -37.15 5.04
N ILE A 91 -1.80 -36.13 4.65
CA ILE A 91 -0.71 -36.28 3.67
C ILE A 91 0.38 -37.20 4.21
N VAL A 92 0.79 -37.00 5.46
CA VAL A 92 1.86 -37.79 6.09
C VAL A 92 1.47 -39.27 6.25
N HIS A 93 0.19 -39.56 6.52
CA HIS A 93 -0.34 -40.93 6.58
C HIS A 93 -0.73 -41.51 5.21
N ALA A 94 -0.44 -40.80 4.11
CA ALA A 94 -0.81 -41.19 2.74
C ALA A 94 -2.32 -41.45 2.56
N GLU A 95 -3.17 -40.76 3.32
CA GLU A 95 -4.63 -40.79 3.19
C GLU A 95 -5.15 -39.90 2.05
N VAL A 96 -4.24 -39.33 1.24
CA VAL A 96 -4.56 -38.49 0.09
C VAL A 96 -3.90 -39.06 -1.17
N PRO A 97 -4.41 -38.76 -2.37
CA PRO A 97 -3.74 -39.14 -3.61
C PRO A 97 -2.36 -38.46 -3.69
N LEU A 98 -1.30 -39.27 -3.78
CA LEU A 98 0.08 -38.79 -3.88
C LEU A 98 0.70 -39.19 -5.22
N PRO A 99 1.36 -38.26 -5.92
CA PRO A 99 2.21 -38.59 -7.07
C PRO A 99 3.31 -39.60 -6.69
N PRO A 100 3.73 -40.49 -7.61
CA PRO A 100 4.78 -41.48 -7.34
C PRO A 100 6.07 -40.87 -6.78
N GLU A 101 6.49 -39.72 -7.31
CA GLU A 101 7.68 -38.99 -6.86
C GLU A 101 7.64 -38.60 -5.37
N ILE A 102 6.44 -38.40 -4.80
CA ILE A 102 6.25 -38.04 -3.39
C ILE A 102 6.05 -39.29 -2.55
N ALA A 103 5.21 -40.23 -3.01
CA ALA A 103 4.94 -41.47 -2.31
C ALA A 103 6.20 -42.32 -2.12
N GLU A 104 7.06 -42.38 -3.14
CA GLU A 104 8.32 -43.14 -3.13
C GLU A 104 9.53 -42.27 -2.70
N GLY A 105 9.34 -40.95 -2.56
CA GLY A 105 10.39 -39.97 -2.24
C GLY A 105 10.86 -39.98 -0.78
N GLY A 106 10.37 -40.91 0.05
CA GLY A 106 10.71 -41.07 1.46
C GLY A 106 10.13 -40.00 2.39
N LYS A 107 10.48 -40.09 3.69
CA LYS A 107 9.95 -39.22 4.75
C LYS A 107 10.11 -37.72 4.44
N GLN A 108 11.25 -37.33 3.87
CA GLN A 108 11.55 -35.92 3.56
C GLN A 108 10.57 -35.31 2.55
N LYS A 109 10.26 -36.03 1.46
CA LYS A 109 9.33 -35.54 0.42
C LYS A 109 7.89 -35.49 0.91
N LEU A 110 7.48 -36.44 1.75
CA LEU A 110 6.17 -36.43 2.40
C LEU A 110 6.02 -35.23 3.35
N ILE A 111 7.02 -34.95 4.20
CA ILE A 111 7.01 -33.76 5.08
C ILE A 111 6.96 -32.49 4.26
N GLU A 112 7.80 -32.38 3.22
CA GLU A 112 7.83 -31.22 2.33
C GLU A 112 6.45 -30.95 1.73
N GLN A 113 5.80 -31.96 1.13
CA GLN A 113 4.48 -31.82 0.56
C GLN A 113 3.44 -31.44 1.61
N ALA A 114 3.42 -32.12 2.76
CA ALA A 114 2.46 -31.87 3.83
C ALA A 114 2.53 -30.43 4.34
N VAL A 115 3.74 -29.97 4.68
CA VAL A 115 3.95 -28.62 5.23
C VAL A 115 3.65 -27.56 4.18
N ARG A 116 4.07 -27.72 2.92
CA ARG A 116 3.76 -26.76 1.84
C ARG A 116 2.25 -26.64 1.63
N THR A 117 1.51 -27.76 1.60
CA THR A 117 0.04 -27.73 1.51
C THR A 117 -0.59 -27.06 2.73
N GLY A 118 -0.14 -27.40 3.95
CA GLY A 118 -0.63 -26.79 5.19
C GLY A 118 -0.39 -25.28 5.25
N VAL A 119 0.81 -24.82 4.90
CA VAL A 119 1.13 -23.39 4.81
C VAL A 119 0.34 -22.71 3.68
N GLY A 120 0.11 -23.40 2.55
CA GLY A 120 -0.78 -22.94 1.49
C GLY A 120 -2.20 -22.68 1.96
N ILE A 121 -2.75 -23.55 2.82
CA ILE A 121 -4.07 -23.35 3.44
C ILE A 121 -4.05 -22.14 4.39
N LEU A 122 -3.00 -22.00 5.20
CA LEU A 122 -2.83 -20.86 6.12
C LEU A 122 -2.71 -19.52 5.38
N THR A 123 -2.18 -19.53 4.15
CA THR A 123 -2.08 -18.34 3.29
C THR A 123 -3.21 -18.22 2.26
N GLU A 124 -4.27 -19.04 2.38
CA GLU A 124 -5.42 -19.10 1.46
C GLU A 124 -5.07 -19.33 -0.03
N GLY A 125 -3.87 -19.86 -0.31
CA GLY A 125 -3.37 -20.06 -1.66
C GLY A 125 -3.14 -18.75 -2.42
N VAL A 126 -2.85 -17.64 -1.73
CA VAL A 126 -2.61 -16.33 -2.36
C VAL A 126 -1.13 -15.93 -2.34
N LEU A 127 -0.43 -16.24 -1.26
CA LEU A 127 0.95 -15.82 -1.02
C LEU A 127 1.97 -16.84 -1.51
N VAL A 128 3.16 -16.40 -1.89
CA VAL A 128 4.27 -17.26 -2.34
C VAL A 128 5.04 -17.95 -1.20
N ALA A 129 4.74 -17.66 0.06
CA ALA A 129 5.45 -18.23 1.19
C ALA A 129 5.57 -19.78 1.17
N PRO A 130 4.54 -20.56 0.75
CA PRO A 130 4.64 -22.01 0.63
C PRO A 130 5.65 -22.48 -0.42
N THR A 131 5.99 -21.67 -1.42
CA THR A 131 6.89 -22.04 -2.54
C THR A 131 8.26 -21.37 -2.43
N GLU A 132 8.28 -20.06 -2.21
CA GLU A 132 9.48 -19.22 -2.17
C GLU A 132 9.96 -18.93 -0.74
N GLY A 133 9.04 -18.88 0.23
CA GLY A 133 9.37 -18.62 1.64
C GLY A 133 9.99 -19.83 2.33
N ILE A 134 9.61 -21.04 1.91
CA ILE A 134 10.20 -22.30 2.34
C ILE A 134 11.00 -22.90 1.18
N SER A 135 12.32 -22.83 1.28
CA SER A 135 13.27 -23.22 0.24
C SER A 135 13.31 -24.73 0.04
N LYS A 136 13.52 -25.50 1.11
CA LYS A 136 13.65 -26.96 1.12
C LYS A 136 13.52 -27.54 2.53
N PHE A 137 13.41 -28.87 2.59
CA PHE A 137 13.42 -29.67 3.81
C PHE A 137 14.55 -30.68 3.73
N GLU A 138 15.25 -30.91 4.83
CA GLU A 138 16.31 -31.92 4.93
C GLU A 138 16.22 -32.68 6.25
N ILE A 139 16.34 -34.01 6.19
CA ILE A 139 16.54 -34.83 7.39
C ILE A 139 18.04 -34.97 7.61
N ARG A 140 18.51 -34.55 8.78
CA ARG A 140 19.94 -34.52 9.16
C ARG A 140 20.15 -35.30 10.45
N ARG A 141 21.41 -35.45 10.87
CA ARG A 141 21.78 -36.17 12.10
C ARG A 141 22.41 -35.26 13.13
N ASN A 142 21.92 -35.36 14.35
CA ASN A 142 22.52 -34.75 15.54
C ASN A 142 23.90 -35.38 15.82
N PRO A 143 24.73 -34.76 16.68
CA PRO A 143 26.01 -35.34 17.10
C PRO A 143 25.91 -36.75 17.72
N ASP A 144 24.77 -37.07 18.36
CA ASP A 144 24.48 -38.38 18.94
C ASP A 144 23.97 -39.43 17.92
N GLY A 145 23.89 -39.05 16.64
CA GLY A 145 23.43 -39.90 15.54
C GLY A 145 21.92 -39.95 15.33
N SER A 146 21.12 -39.32 16.19
CA SER A 146 19.66 -39.24 16.02
C SER A 146 19.28 -38.33 14.85
N ASP A 147 18.24 -38.70 14.10
CA ASP A 147 17.75 -37.89 12.98
C ASP A 147 16.93 -36.68 13.48
N TYR A 148 17.01 -35.54 12.80
CA TYR A 148 16.17 -34.36 13.03
C TYR A 148 15.77 -33.68 11.71
N LEU A 149 14.72 -32.86 11.75
CA LEU A 149 14.26 -32.09 10.59
C LEU A 149 14.86 -30.68 10.57
N ALA A 150 15.47 -30.30 9.44
CA ALA A 150 15.86 -28.93 9.12
C ALA A 150 14.94 -28.35 8.03
N VAL A 151 14.40 -27.16 8.31
CA VAL A 151 13.50 -26.43 7.39
C VAL A 151 14.19 -25.15 6.95
N TYR A 152 14.39 -25.00 5.64
CA TYR A 152 15.10 -23.85 5.08
C TYR A 152 14.11 -22.74 4.75
N PHE A 153 14.21 -21.60 5.44
CA PHE A 153 13.44 -20.40 5.15
C PHE A 153 14.24 -19.40 4.33
N ALA A 154 13.53 -18.60 3.53
CA ALA A 154 14.11 -17.50 2.74
C ALA A 154 13.32 -16.20 2.97
N GLY A 155 13.93 -15.06 2.63
CA GLY A 155 13.34 -13.72 2.80
C GLY A 155 11.86 -13.56 2.40
N PRO A 156 11.36 -14.19 1.31
CA PRO A 156 9.93 -14.13 0.95
C PRO A 156 8.96 -14.62 2.03
N ILE A 157 9.41 -15.37 3.04
CA ILE A 157 8.57 -15.79 4.19
C ILE A 157 7.95 -14.59 4.93
N ARG A 158 8.59 -13.42 4.89
CA ARG A 158 8.07 -12.20 5.53
C ARG A 158 6.69 -11.81 5.02
N SER A 159 6.39 -12.11 3.75
CA SER A 159 5.11 -11.79 3.11
C SER A 159 3.91 -12.51 3.74
N ALA A 160 4.11 -13.70 4.31
CA ALA A 160 3.04 -14.44 5.02
C ALA A 160 2.77 -13.91 6.44
N GLY A 161 3.60 -13.01 6.93
CA GLY A 161 3.53 -12.49 8.28
C GLY A 161 4.04 -13.48 9.34
N GLY A 162 4.38 -12.93 10.50
CA GLY A 162 5.01 -13.68 11.60
C GLY A 162 4.19 -14.87 12.10
N THR A 163 2.85 -14.76 12.10
CA THR A 163 1.99 -15.87 12.59
C THR A 163 2.13 -17.09 11.70
N VAL A 164 2.01 -16.94 10.38
CA VAL A 164 2.12 -18.07 9.44
C VAL A 164 3.55 -18.61 9.42
N ALA A 165 4.55 -17.74 9.49
CA ALA A 165 5.95 -18.15 9.60
C ALA A 165 6.19 -19.07 10.82
N ALA A 166 5.65 -18.70 11.99
CA ALA A 166 5.71 -19.55 13.18
C ALA A 166 4.88 -20.83 13.06
N LEU A 167 3.69 -20.75 12.48
CA LEU A 167 2.85 -21.93 12.26
C LEU A 167 3.47 -22.93 11.27
N ALA A 168 4.29 -22.48 10.30
CA ALA A 168 5.04 -23.36 9.42
C ALA A 168 6.04 -24.23 10.21
N VAL A 169 6.68 -23.67 11.24
CA VAL A 169 7.54 -24.39 12.19
C VAL A 169 6.71 -25.40 12.99
N VAL A 170 5.54 -25.00 13.49
CA VAL A 170 4.63 -25.89 14.23
C VAL A 170 4.14 -27.06 13.35
N LEU A 171 3.70 -26.81 12.11
CA LEU A 171 3.25 -27.85 11.19
C LEU A 171 4.38 -28.82 10.82
N SER A 172 5.62 -28.31 10.73
CA SER A 172 6.81 -29.12 10.51
C SER A 172 7.11 -30.02 11.71
N ASP A 173 6.94 -29.52 12.95
CA ASP A 173 7.04 -30.33 14.17
C ASP A 173 5.95 -31.41 14.24
N VAL A 174 4.73 -31.12 13.80
CA VAL A 174 3.67 -32.14 13.68
C VAL A 174 4.08 -33.21 12.68
N ALA A 175 4.44 -32.84 11.44
CA ALA A 175 4.76 -33.79 10.38
C ALA A 175 5.94 -34.70 10.73
N ARG A 176 6.98 -34.14 11.37
CA ARG A 176 8.18 -34.90 11.75
C ARG A 176 7.91 -35.89 12.89
N ARG A 177 7.03 -35.55 13.85
CA ARG A 177 6.59 -36.49 14.90
C ARG A 177 5.79 -37.66 14.32
N GLU A 178 4.85 -37.39 13.42
CA GLU A 178 4.04 -38.44 12.77
C GLU A 178 4.90 -39.44 11.96
N LEU A 179 6.07 -39.02 11.46
CA LEU A 179 7.03 -39.89 10.76
C LEU A 179 8.20 -40.37 11.62
N ALA A 180 8.12 -40.18 12.94
CA ALA A 180 9.15 -40.59 13.90
C ALA A 180 10.56 -40.06 13.54
N VAL A 181 10.66 -38.78 13.18
CA VAL A 181 11.93 -38.04 13.08
C VAL A 181 12.18 -37.36 14.42
N GLY A 182 13.40 -37.49 14.95
CA GLY A 182 13.78 -37.01 16.28
C GLY A 182 13.85 -35.48 16.41
N ASP A 183 14.19 -35.03 17.61
CA ASP A 183 14.30 -33.60 17.96
C ASP A 183 15.65 -33.03 17.50
N PHE A 184 15.65 -31.75 17.10
CA PHE A 184 16.88 -31.00 16.87
C PHE A 184 17.62 -30.70 18.18
N ARG A 185 18.93 -30.98 18.21
CA ARG A 185 19.81 -30.73 19.36
C ARG A 185 21.02 -29.92 18.92
N PRO A 186 20.94 -28.57 18.94
CA PRO A 186 22.04 -27.72 18.50
C PRO A 186 23.23 -27.76 19.45
N THR A 187 24.43 -27.58 18.92
CA THR A 187 25.63 -27.28 19.71
C THR A 187 25.61 -25.82 20.17
N ASP A 188 26.32 -25.49 21.27
CA ASP A 188 26.40 -24.11 21.73
C ASP A 188 27.04 -23.18 20.69
N THR A 189 28.03 -23.67 19.93
CA THR A 189 28.63 -22.93 18.81
C THR A 189 27.61 -22.59 17.73
N LEU A 190 26.70 -23.52 17.41
CA LEU A 190 25.63 -23.26 16.46
C LEU A 190 24.63 -22.25 17.03
N ILE A 191 24.31 -22.28 18.33
CA ILE A 191 23.43 -21.29 18.94
C ILE A 191 24.02 -19.88 18.84
N GLU A 192 25.30 -19.70 19.16
CA GLU A 192 25.96 -18.38 19.07
C GLU A 192 26.06 -17.89 17.62
N ARG A 193 26.18 -18.79 16.64
CA ARG A 193 26.06 -18.46 15.21
C ARG A 193 24.72 -17.80 14.88
N TYR A 194 23.61 -18.25 15.45
CA TYR A 194 22.29 -17.64 15.23
C TYR A 194 22.21 -16.23 15.84
N VAL A 195 22.74 -16.05 17.05
CA VAL A 195 22.78 -14.73 17.72
C VAL A 195 23.59 -13.73 16.88
N GLU A 196 24.75 -14.14 16.40
CA GLU A 196 25.60 -13.33 15.51
C GLU A 196 24.87 -12.97 14.21
N GLU A 197 24.30 -13.96 13.51
CA GLU A 197 23.59 -13.73 12.24
C GLU A 197 22.40 -12.78 12.40
N ILE A 198 21.57 -12.97 13.43
CA ILE A 198 20.42 -12.09 13.71
C ILE A 198 20.91 -10.68 14.05
N GLY A 199 22.02 -10.56 14.78
CA GLY A 199 22.66 -9.29 15.07
C GLY A 199 23.14 -8.57 13.81
N VAL A 200 23.85 -9.28 12.91
CA VAL A 200 24.33 -8.72 11.64
C VAL A 200 23.15 -8.36 10.73
N TYR A 201 22.17 -9.24 10.59
CA TYR A 201 20.98 -9.00 9.76
C TYR A 201 20.23 -7.74 10.19
N GLY A 202 19.92 -7.63 11.50
CA GLY A 202 19.16 -6.52 12.05
C GLY A 202 19.88 -5.16 11.99
N THR A 203 21.22 -5.16 11.87
CA THR A 203 22.03 -3.94 11.86
C THR A 203 22.51 -3.53 10.46
N ARG A 204 22.75 -4.49 9.55
CA ARG A 204 23.37 -4.24 8.25
C ARG A 204 22.48 -4.53 7.05
N SER A 205 21.52 -5.45 7.18
CA SER A 205 20.74 -5.93 6.04
C SER A 205 19.30 -5.39 6.05
N ALA A 206 18.52 -5.67 7.11
CA ALA A 206 17.14 -5.19 7.20
C ALA A 206 16.66 -5.01 8.64
N HIS A 207 15.83 -3.99 8.86
CA HIS A 207 15.19 -3.77 10.17
C HIS A 207 14.16 -4.87 10.50
N LEU A 208 14.29 -5.45 11.69
CA LEU A 208 13.36 -6.43 12.26
C LEU A 208 12.25 -5.71 13.03
N GLN A 209 10.99 -6.10 12.80
CA GLN A 209 9.83 -5.54 13.52
C GLN A 209 9.93 -5.74 15.05
N TYR A 210 10.60 -6.80 15.46
CA TYR A 210 10.91 -7.10 16.85
C TYR A 210 12.21 -7.89 16.85
N LYS A 211 13.22 -7.41 17.59
CA LYS A 211 14.41 -8.20 17.91
C LYS A 211 14.33 -8.56 19.40
N PRO A 212 14.18 -9.85 19.76
CA PRO A 212 14.23 -10.26 21.15
C PRO A 212 15.66 -10.11 21.71
N PRO A 213 15.82 -10.02 23.05
CA PRO A 213 17.11 -10.17 23.72
C PRO A 213 17.87 -11.41 23.24
N ASP A 214 19.20 -11.36 23.25
CA ASP A 214 20.02 -12.47 22.77
C ASP A 214 19.76 -13.78 23.54
N ASP A 215 19.45 -13.71 24.84
CA ASP A 215 19.07 -14.89 25.64
C ASP A 215 17.75 -15.52 25.21
N ASP A 216 16.79 -14.71 24.77
CA ASP A 216 15.53 -15.21 24.22
C ASP A 216 15.80 -15.91 22.86
N ILE A 217 16.76 -15.43 22.06
CA ILE A 217 17.21 -16.11 20.83
C ILE A 217 17.84 -17.47 21.18
N ARG A 218 18.76 -17.50 22.14
CA ARG A 218 19.41 -18.74 22.62
C ARG A 218 18.37 -19.75 23.08
N HIS A 219 17.39 -19.29 23.88
CA HIS A 219 16.30 -20.12 24.38
C HIS A 219 15.46 -20.71 23.25
N ILE A 220 15.09 -19.91 22.26
CA ILE A 220 14.31 -20.38 21.10
C ILE A 220 15.09 -21.43 20.31
N VAL A 221 16.35 -21.16 19.96
CA VAL A 221 17.15 -22.09 19.14
C VAL A 221 17.40 -23.40 19.88
N ARG A 222 17.66 -23.34 21.19
CA ARG A 222 17.90 -24.53 22.02
C ARG A 222 16.66 -25.38 22.25
N SER A 223 15.49 -24.74 22.37
CA SER A 223 14.24 -25.42 22.73
C SER A 223 13.38 -25.85 21.54
N CYS A 224 13.61 -25.26 20.35
CA CYS A 224 12.83 -25.57 19.17
C CYS A 224 13.16 -27.00 18.66
N PRO A 225 12.16 -27.90 18.56
CA PRO A 225 12.40 -29.30 18.19
C PRO A 225 12.77 -29.51 16.72
N ILE A 226 12.66 -28.46 15.89
CA ILE A 226 13.12 -28.46 14.50
C ILE A 226 14.21 -27.42 14.30
N CYS A 227 15.13 -27.69 13.39
CA CYS A 227 16.14 -26.72 13.00
C CYS A 227 15.53 -25.69 12.03
N ILE A 228 15.33 -24.46 12.52
CA ILE A 228 14.95 -23.30 11.70
C ILE A 228 16.19 -22.84 10.94
N ASP A 229 16.37 -23.30 9.71
CA ASP A 229 17.53 -22.99 8.86
C ASP A 229 17.14 -21.99 7.75
N GLY A 230 18.07 -21.64 6.86
CA GLY A 230 17.78 -20.74 5.76
C GLY A 230 18.81 -20.70 4.65
N ASP A 231 18.39 -20.19 3.50
CA ASP A 231 19.29 -19.93 2.37
C ASP A 231 20.19 -18.71 2.70
N PRO A 232 21.47 -18.70 2.30
CA PRO A 232 22.38 -17.55 2.46
C PRO A 232 22.01 -16.41 1.50
N THR A 233 20.93 -15.68 1.81
CA THR A 233 20.37 -14.66 0.90
C THR A 233 21.12 -13.34 0.93
N GLU A 234 21.77 -12.98 2.03
CA GLU A 234 22.45 -11.69 2.19
C GLU A 234 23.92 -11.81 1.81
N ASP A 235 24.51 -10.75 1.26
CA ASP A 235 25.95 -10.73 0.91
C ASP A 235 26.85 -10.54 2.15
N ASP A 236 26.29 -10.13 3.28
CA ASP A 236 26.99 -10.01 4.56
C ASP A 236 27.44 -11.39 5.08
N GLU A 237 28.66 -11.45 5.62
CA GLU A 237 29.22 -12.65 6.26
C GLU A 237 29.27 -12.52 7.78
N VAL A 238 29.22 -13.66 8.47
CA VAL A 238 29.59 -13.75 9.88
C VAL A 238 31.10 -13.67 10.07
N ASN A 239 31.51 -13.15 11.22
CA ASN A 239 32.90 -12.88 11.55
C ASN A 239 33.48 -13.95 12.47
N VAL A 240 32.73 -14.37 13.49
CA VAL A 240 33.24 -15.26 14.55
C VAL A 240 32.97 -16.72 14.23
N HIS A 241 31.70 -17.07 13.98
CA HIS A 241 31.28 -18.48 13.88
C HIS A 241 31.28 -18.99 12.43
N ARG A 242 32.47 -19.06 11.81
CA ARG A 242 32.65 -19.47 10.40
C ARG A 242 32.88 -20.97 10.24
N ASP A 243 32.59 -21.49 9.05
CA ASP A 243 32.95 -22.83 8.56
C ASP A 243 32.41 -23.99 9.43
N LEU A 244 31.23 -23.80 10.01
CA LEU A 244 30.53 -24.84 10.76
C LEU A 244 30.07 -25.96 9.83
N LYS A 245 30.32 -27.22 10.21
CA LYS A 245 29.98 -28.41 9.41
C LYS A 245 28.48 -28.48 9.08
N GLU A 246 27.66 -27.98 9.98
CA GLU A 246 26.20 -27.96 9.90
C GLU A 246 25.66 -26.86 8.98
N VAL A 247 26.46 -25.81 8.71
CA VAL A 247 26.04 -24.61 7.96
C VAL A 247 26.89 -24.47 6.70
N PRO A 248 26.32 -24.67 5.50
CA PRO A 248 27.08 -24.74 4.25
C PRO A 248 27.68 -23.39 3.77
N SER A 249 27.42 -22.29 4.47
CA SER A 249 27.87 -20.95 4.09
C SER A 249 28.15 -20.06 5.30
N ASN A 250 29.08 -19.12 5.14
CA ASN A 250 29.37 -18.06 6.12
C ASN A 250 28.52 -16.80 5.93
N ARG A 251 27.65 -16.79 4.91
CA ARG A 251 26.76 -15.66 4.64
C ARG A 251 25.53 -15.70 5.55
N VAL A 252 24.97 -14.51 5.81
CA VAL A 252 23.78 -14.34 6.64
C VAL A 252 22.55 -14.92 5.96
N ARG A 253 21.76 -15.68 6.73
CA ARG A 253 20.53 -16.34 6.28
C ARG A 253 19.30 -15.54 6.74
N SER A 254 18.74 -14.69 5.88
CA SER A 254 17.62 -13.80 6.27
C SER A 254 16.39 -14.53 6.85
N GLY A 255 16.08 -15.72 6.31
CA GLY A 255 14.92 -16.51 6.73
C GLY A 255 14.91 -16.84 8.22
N ILE A 256 16.08 -17.14 8.81
CA ILE A 256 16.17 -17.51 10.24
C ILE A 256 15.80 -16.33 11.12
N ALA A 257 16.28 -15.12 10.79
CA ALA A 257 16.01 -13.91 11.55
C ALA A 257 14.53 -13.55 11.53
N LEU A 258 13.89 -13.69 10.36
CA LEU A 258 12.47 -13.41 10.21
C LEU A 258 11.60 -14.40 11.00
N VAL A 259 11.85 -15.71 10.87
CA VAL A 259 11.02 -16.73 11.54
C VAL A 259 11.23 -16.71 13.06
N ILE A 260 12.46 -16.57 13.54
CA ILE A 260 12.75 -16.55 14.99
C ILE A 260 12.23 -15.25 15.61
N CYS A 261 12.58 -14.09 15.04
CA CYS A 261 12.31 -12.81 15.67
C CYS A 261 10.89 -12.31 15.40
N GLU A 262 10.45 -12.24 14.13
CA GLU A 262 9.11 -11.75 13.76
C GLU A 262 8.03 -12.85 13.85
N GLY A 263 8.41 -14.12 13.83
CA GLY A 263 7.51 -15.26 14.01
C GLY A 263 7.41 -15.70 15.47
N ILE A 264 8.31 -16.58 15.89
CA ILE A 264 8.26 -17.27 17.19
C ILE A 264 8.26 -16.25 18.35
N ALA A 265 9.23 -15.34 18.39
CA ALA A 265 9.38 -14.40 19.50
C ALA A 265 8.25 -13.35 19.52
N GLN A 266 7.98 -12.69 18.39
CA GLN A 266 6.96 -11.64 18.33
C GLN A 266 5.53 -12.19 18.51
N LYS A 267 5.25 -13.42 18.06
CA LYS A 267 3.91 -14.03 18.08
C LYS A 267 3.74 -15.15 19.12
N SER A 268 4.66 -15.27 20.07
CA SER A 268 4.72 -16.34 21.08
C SER A 268 3.36 -16.64 21.72
N ALA A 269 2.60 -15.62 22.14
CA ALA A 269 1.26 -15.79 22.72
C ALA A 269 0.24 -16.45 21.78
N LYS A 270 0.20 -16.02 20.51
CA LYS A 270 -0.76 -16.54 19.52
C LYS A 270 -0.37 -17.96 19.09
N VAL A 271 0.92 -18.22 18.93
CA VAL A 271 1.45 -19.56 18.60
C VAL A 271 1.17 -20.54 19.75
N ASN A 272 1.39 -20.13 21.02
CA ASN A 272 1.11 -20.98 22.18
C ASN A 272 -0.38 -21.33 22.30
N LYS A 273 -1.27 -20.38 22.00
CA LYS A 273 -2.72 -20.66 21.95
C LYS A 273 -3.06 -21.74 20.92
N TYR A 274 -2.39 -21.70 19.77
CA TYR A 274 -2.58 -22.69 18.70
C TYR A 274 -2.03 -24.07 19.07
N THR A 275 -0.79 -24.16 19.58
CA THR A 275 -0.18 -25.45 19.98
C THR A 275 -1.00 -26.15 21.06
N LYS A 276 -1.51 -25.40 22.06
CA LYS A 276 -2.46 -25.92 23.06
C LYS A 276 -3.75 -26.47 22.43
N LYS A 277 -4.31 -25.79 21.42
CA LYS A 277 -5.53 -26.23 20.71
C LYS A 277 -5.34 -27.58 20.00
N ILE A 278 -4.18 -27.81 19.37
CA ILE A 278 -3.84 -29.07 18.69
C ILE A 278 -3.16 -30.10 19.61
N LYS A 279 -3.10 -29.83 20.93
CA LYS A 279 -2.47 -30.68 21.96
C LYS A 279 -0.99 -31.00 21.67
N LEU A 280 -0.26 -30.04 21.10
CA LEU A 280 1.18 -30.13 20.87
C LEU A 280 1.95 -29.47 22.02
N ASP A 281 2.86 -30.21 22.66
CA ASP A 281 3.65 -29.70 23.78
C ASP A 281 4.77 -28.74 23.30
N TRP A 282 4.50 -27.44 23.49
CA TRP A 282 5.42 -26.33 23.28
C TRP A 282 5.46 -25.42 24.52
N THR A 283 5.40 -26.03 25.71
CA THR A 283 5.46 -25.31 27.00
C THR A 283 6.72 -24.45 27.15
N TRP A 284 7.81 -24.77 26.44
CA TRP A 284 9.03 -23.96 26.38
C TRP A 284 8.83 -22.53 25.86
N MET A 285 7.72 -22.21 25.18
CA MET A 285 7.44 -20.83 24.74
C MET A 285 6.94 -19.92 25.87
N GLU A 286 6.44 -20.47 26.98
CA GLU A 286 5.81 -19.67 28.05
C GLU A 286 6.73 -18.57 28.63
N PRO A 287 8.04 -18.80 28.85
CA PRO A 287 8.97 -17.75 29.25
C PRO A 287 9.07 -16.56 28.28
N LEU A 288 8.75 -16.75 27.00
CA LEU A 288 8.79 -15.70 25.98
C LEU A 288 7.54 -14.82 25.98
N ILE A 289 6.48 -15.22 26.69
CA ILE A 289 5.21 -14.51 26.72
C ILE A 289 5.27 -13.45 27.82
N LYS A 290 5.71 -12.24 27.46
CA LYS A 290 5.66 -11.08 28.35
C LYS A 290 4.22 -10.56 28.42
N VAL A 291 3.39 -11.16 29.28
CA VAL A 291 1.98 -10.75 29.48
C VAL A 291 1.95 -9.37 30.14
N ALA A 292 1.66 -8.32 29.38
CA ALA A 292 1.23 -7.04 29.93
C ALA A 292 -0.25 -7.16 30.36
N ARG A 293 -0.54 -7.88 31.45
CA ARG A 293 -1.77 -7.66 32.20
C ARG A 293 -1.55 -6.40 33.02
N LYS A 294 -1.87 -5.24 32.44
CA LYS A 294 -2.09 -4.04 33.25
C LYS A 294 -3.51 -4.10 33.76
N GLU A 295 -3.70 -4.69 34.93
CA GLU A 295 -4.85 -4.37 35.78
C GLU A 295 -4.64 -2.93 36.27
N GLY A 296 -5.35 -2.00 35.62
CA GLY A 296 -5.32 -0.57 35.88
C GLY A 296 -6.16 0.16 34.84
N THR A 297 -6.78 1.28 35.21
CA THR A 297 -7.52 2.14 34.29
C THR A 297 -6.64 2.52 33.10
N PHE A 298 -7.03 2.13 31.89
CA PHE A 298 -6.26 2.43 30.67
C PHE A 298 -6.20 3.95 30.47
N SER A 299 -4.99 4.52 30.56
CA SER A 299 -4.73 5.92 30.22
C SER A 299 -3.99 5.97 28.87
N PRO A 300 -4.54 6.61 27.83
CA PRO A 300 -3.83 6.74 26.56
C PRO A 300 -2.60 7.64 26.75
N LYS A 301 -1.41 7.12 26.44
CA LYS A 301 -0.18 7.92 26.36
C LYS A 301 0.09 8.33 24.91
N PRO A 302 0.65 9.53 24.65
CA PRO A 302 1.11 9.93 23.33
C PRO A 302 2.12 8.92 22.76
N ASP A 303 1.95 8.50 21.50
CA ASP A 303 2.84 7.54 20.83
C ASP A 303 3.63 8.22 19.70
N PHE A 304 4.95 8.34 19.88
CA PHE A 304 5.85 8.99 18.93
C PHE A 304 6.41 8.06 17.85
N ARG A 305 6.18 6.74 17.93
CA ARG A 305 6.80 5.75 17.04
C ARG A 305 6.54 6.01 15.56
N PHE A 306 5.39 6.60 15.23
CA PHE A 306 5.09 6.93 13.84
C PHE A 306 6.06 7.98 13.27
N LEU A 307 6.74 8.80 14.10
CA LEU A 307 7.68 9.85 13.70
C LEU A 307 9.14 9.38 13.53
N ASP A 308 9.52 8.19 14.02
CA ASP A 308 10.91 7.70 14.06
C ASP A 308 11.57 7.54 12.67
N GLU A 309 10.77 7.46 11.60
CA GLU A 309 11.23 7.36 10.20
C GLU A 309 10.83 8.61 9.39
N SER A 310 11.08 9.78 9.94
CA SER A 310 10.84 11.04 9.23
C SER A 310 11.85 11.21 8.08
N VAL A 311 11.35 11.24 6.85
CA VAL A 311 12.15 11.35 5.61
C VAL A 311 11.96 12.73 5.02
N ALA A 312 13.00 13.24 4.35
CA ALA A 312 12.93 14.55 3.70
C ALA A 312 11.82 14.62 2.64
N GLY A 313 11.14 15.75 2.61
CA GLY A 313 10.00 16.00 1.74
C GLY A 313 8.67 15.44 2.26
N ARG A 314 8.65 14.69 3.37
CA ARG A 314 7.42 14.13 3.94
C ARG A 314 6.99 14.93 5.16
N ALA A 315 5.97 15.77 5.01
CA ALA A 315 5.51 16.65 6.06
C ALA A 315 4.91 15.89 7.26
N ILE A 316 5.20 16.40 8.46
CA ILE A 316 4.46 16.06 9.68
C ILE A 316 3.23 16.96 9.73
N PHE A 317 2.05 16.38 9.94
CA PHE A 317 0.80 17.14 10.02
C PHE A 317 0.40 17.41 11.46
N SER A 318 0.62 16.44 12.36
CA SER A 318 0.31 16.60 13.79
C SER A 318 1.21 15.74 14.63
N TYR A 319 1.68 16.30 15.73
CA TYR A 319 2.31 15.54 16.80
C TYR A 319 1.29 14.69 17.56
N PRO A 320 1.74 13.67 18.30
CA PRO A 320 0.85 12.75 18.98
C PRO A 320 0.00 13.48 20.03
N SER A 321 -1.32 13.33 19.96
CA SER A 321 -2.29 13.98 20.86
C SER A 321 -2.15 15.52 20.95
N ALA A 322 -1.57 16.18 19.95
CA ALA A 322 -1.32 17.61 19.96
C ALA A 322 -2.58 18.45 19.68
N LYS A 323 -2.72 19.57 20.41
CA LYS A 323 -3.83 20.53 20.25
C LYS A 323 -3.87 21.07 18.82
N GLY A 324 -5.07 21.13 18.24
CA GLY A 324 -5.25 21.53 16.85
C GLY A 324 -4.93 20.45 15.82
N GLY A 325 -4.52 19.25 16.24
CA GLY A 325 -4.35 18.10 15.37
C GLY A 325 -5.67 17.57 14.82
N TRP A 326 -5.65 16.37 14.23
CA TRP A 326 -6.87 15.75 13.71
C TRP A 326 -7.82 15.37 14.84
N ARG A 327 -9.06 15.87 14.79
CA ARG A 327 -10.08 15.48 15.76
C ARG A 327 -10.66 14.12 15.39
N LEU A 328 -10.57 13.15 16.30
CA LEU A 328 -11.17 11.83 16.09
C LEU A 328 -12.70 11.93 16.03
N ARG A 329 -13.27 11.59 14.87
CA ARG A 329 -14.71 11.39 14.69
C ARG A 329 -14.95 9.98 14.21
N TYR A 330 -15.80 9.23 14.91
CA TYR A 330 -16.15 7.88 14.46
C TYR A 330 -17.01 7.97 13.21
N GLY A 331 -16.63 7.23 12.17
CA GLY A 331 -17.38 7.18 10.92
C GLY A 331 -16.58 6.63 9.76
N ARG A 332 -17.32 6.23 8.75
CA ARG A 332 -16.80 5.90 7.44
C ARG A 332 -17.69 6.43 6.34
N THR A 333 -17.05 6.77 5.22
CA THR A 333 -17.69 7.14 3.96
C THR A 333 -17.87 5.91 3.08
N ARG A 334 -18.38 6.14 1.86
CA ARG A 334 -18.37 5.14 0.78
C ARG A 334 -16.96 4.70 0.39
N ALA A 335 -15.98 5.61 0.54
CA ALA A 335 -14.56 5.44 0.20
C ALA A 335 -13.66 5.38 1.45
N GLY A 336 -14.04 4.58 2.46
CA GLY A 336 -13.27 4.38 3.69
C GLY A 336 -13.52 2.98 4.25
N GLY A 337 -13.07 2.70 5.48
CA GLY A 337 -13.21 1.37 6.09
C GLY A 337 -11.84 0.77 6.35
N ILE A 338 -11.59 -0.47 5.89
CA ILE A 338 -10.36 -1.28 6.07
C ILE A 338 -9.02 -0.50 6.05
N MET A 339 -8.69 0.19 7.14
CA MET A 339 -7.57 1.16 7.26
C MET A 339 -7.67 2.41 6.38
N GLY A 340 -8.80 2.68 5.71
CA GLY A 340 -9.03 3.91 4.96
C GLY A 340 -9.75 4.95 5.81
N LYS A 341 -9.15 6.15 5.94
CA LYS A 341 -9.66 7.26 6.76
C LYS A 341 -9.98 8.46 5.88
N SER A 342 -11.03 9.17 6.23
CA SER A 342 -11.47 10.34 5.46
C SER A 342 -11.19 11.64 6.20
N VAL A 343 -10.76 12.66 5.47
CA VAL A 343 -10.55 14.02 5.98
C VAL A 343 -11.24 15.02 5.08
N HIS A 344 -11.43 16.24 5.59
CA HIS A 344 -12.08 17.29 4.81
C HIS A 344 -11.21 17.71 3.61
N PRO A 345 -11.77 17.85 2.40
CA PRO A 345 -11.06 18.33 1.21
C PRO A 345 -10.32 19.65 1.41
N ALA A 346 -10.94 20.60 2.12
CA ALA A 346 -10.30 21.87 2.46
C ALA A 346 -8.99 21.64 3.23
N SER A 347 -8.95 20.70 4.17
CA SER A 347 -7.73 20.35 4.91
C SER A 347 -6.63 19.85 3.98
N MET A 348 -6.97 19.07 2.95
CA MET A 348 -6.00 18.61 1.96
C MET A 348 -5.32 19.78 1.23
N TYR A 349 -6.10 20.76 0.77
CA TYR A 349 -5.57 21.95 0.09
C TYR A 349 -4.80 22.89 1.03
N ILE A 350 -5.33 23.17 2.22
CA ILE A 350 -4.70 24.04 3.24
C ILE A 350 -3.34 23.49 3.68
N LEU A 351 -3.18 22.16 3.70
CA LEU A 351 -1.91 21.46 3.96
C LEU A 351 -0.99 21.44 2.73
N ASP A 352 -0.99 22.52 1.93
CA ASP A 352 -0.25 22.67 0.67
C ASP A 352 -0.43 21.52 -0.32
N SER A 353 -1.58 20.81 -0.28
CA SER A 353 -1.77 19.58 -1.07
C SER A 353 -0.67 18.53 -0.86
N PHE A 354 -0.01 18.48 0.30
CA PHE A 354 0.82 17.32 0.67
C PHE A 354 -0.03 16.06 0.88
N LEU A 355 -1.29 16.25 1.24
CA LEU A 355 -2.32 15.22 1.19
C LEU A 355 -3.09 15.34 -0.13
N ALA A 356 -3.01 14.28 -0.92
CA ALA A 356 -3.87 14.04 -2.07
C ALA A 356 -4.69 12.77 -1.82
N ILE A 357 -5.69 12.54 -2.67
CA ILE A 357 -6.49 11.32 -2.63
C ILE A 357 -5.56 10.13 -2.90
N GLY A 358 -5.48 9.18 -1.96
CA GLY A 358 -4.56 8.05 -2.05
C GLY A 358 -3.21 8.26 -1.36
N THR A 359 -2.88 9.46 -0.87
CA THR A 359 -1.67 9.63 -0.07
C THR A 359 -1.77 8.76 1.18
N GLN A 360 -0.75 7.94 1.43
CA GLN A 360 -0.63 7.20 2.68
C GLN A 360 -0.24 8.15 3.80
N MET A 361 -0.93 8.09 4.94
CA MET A 361 -0.50 8.70 6.19
C MET A 361 0.00 7.63 7.17
N LYS A 362 1.03 7.98 7.95
CA LYS A 362 1.39 7.25 9.18
C LYS A 362 0.68 7.94 10.33
N ILE A 363 0.02 7.16 11.18
CA ILE A 363 -0.90 7.66 12.20
C ILE A 363 -0.52 7.13 13.58
N GLU A 364 -0.92 7.88 14.60
CA GLU A 364 -0.73 7.52 15.99
C GLU A 364 -1.63 6.34 16.42
N ARG A 365 -2.91 6.36 16.01
CA ARG A 365 -3.94 5.39 16.41
C ARG A 365 -5.24 5.53 15.60
N PRO A 366 -6.08 4.49 15.50
CA PRO A 366 -5.72 3.07 15.54
C PRO A 366 -5.02 2.65 14.23
N GLY A 367 -4.11 1.68 14.31
CA GLY A 367 -3.34 1.21 13.16
C GLY A 367 -2.01 1.95 12.95
N LYS A 368 -1.21 1.50 11.98
CA LYS A 368 0.13 2.05 11.68
C LYS A 368 0.12 3.03 10.50
N SER A 369 -0.73 2.76 9.53
CA SER A 369 -0.91 3.56 8.32
C SER A 369 -2.39 3.66 7.97
N THR A 370 -2.69 4.61 7.10
CA THR A 370 -4.00 4.77 6.49
C THR A 370 -3.83 5.32 5.09
N VAL A 371 -4.73 4.96 4.18
CA VAL A 371 -4.94 5.75 2.96
C VAL A 371 -5.94 6.87 3.26
N VAL A 372 -5.80 8.02 2.60
CA VAL A 372 -6.64 9.19 2.82
C VAL A 372 -7.66 9.35 1.70
N THR A 373 -8.92 9.61 2.08
CA THR A 373 -10.04 9.91 1.16
C THR A 373 -10.80 11.17 1.57
N PRO A 374 -11.55 11.81 0.64
CA PRO A 374 -12.28 13.04 0.94
C PRO A 374 -13.61 12.77 1.67
N CYS A 375 -13.96 13.64 2.61
CA CYS A 375 -15.31 13.76 3.18
C CYS A 375 -15.64 15.22 3.46
N ASP A 376 -16.59 15.79 2.75
CA ASP A 376 -16.98 17.21 2.83
C ASP A 376 -18.13 17.48 3.80
N SER A 377 -18.67 16.44 4.45
CA SER A 377 -19.74 16.58 5.44
C SER A 377 -19.24 16.76 6.89
N ILE A 378 -17.92 16.67 7.11
CA ILE A 378 -17.28 16.81 8.44
C ILE A 378 -16.63 18.18 8.62
N LEU A 379 -16.16 18.48 9.83
CA LEU A 379 -15.54 19.77 10.14
C LEU A 379 -14.22 19.94 9.38
N GLY A 380 -14.11 21.04 8.63
CA GLY A 380 -12.90 21.44 7.91
C GLY A 380 -11.82 22.06 8.81
N PRO A 381 -10.74 22.57 8.22
CA PRO A 381 -9.68 23.23 8.98
C PRO A 381 -10.11 24.63 9.41
N ILE A 382 -9.53 25.11 10.51
CA ILE A 382 -9.69 26.50 10.98
C ILE A 382 -8.33 27.18 10.89
N VAL A 383 -8.29 28.30 10.19
CA VAL A 383 -7.06 29.01 9.84
C VAL A 383 -7.10 30.46 10.31
N LYS A 384 -5.92 30.97 10.68
CA LYS A 384 -5.65 32.39 10.86
C LYS A 384 -5.10 32.95 9.56
N LEU A 385 -5.70 34.03 9.08
CA LEU A 385 -5.28 34.74 7.89
C LEU A 385 -4.24 35.82 8.22
N THR A 386 -3.53 36.32 7.20
CA THR A 386 -2.49 37.35 7.34
C THR A 386 -3.00 38.71 7.84
N ASP A 387 -4.30 38.98 7.73
CA ASP A 387 -4.96 40.15 8.32
C ASP A 387 -5.30 39.97 9.82
N GLY A 388 -5.06 38.77 10.36
CA GLY A 388 -5.38 38.38 11.72
C GLY A 388 -6.77 37.77 11.91
N SER A 389 -7.60 37.69 10.87
CA SER A 389 -8.92 37.05 10.91
C SER A 389 -8.80 35.54 11.11
N VAL A 390 -9.79 34.91 11.77
CA VAL A 390 -9.89 33.45 11.91
C VAL A 390 -11.13 32.96 11.17
N VAL A 391 -10.92 31.99 10.28
CA VAL A 391 -11.94 31.46 9.37
C VAL A 391 -12.00 29.94 9.48
N GLU A 392 -13.21 29.42 9.61
CA GLU A 392 -13.50 28.00 9.40
C GLU A 392 -13.69 27.75 7.90
N VAL A 393 -12.80 26.96 7.30
CA VAL A 393 -12.80 26.71 5.86
C VAL A 393 -13.70 25.52 5.58
N THR A 394 -14.85 25.78 4.95
CA THR A 394 -15.92 24.77 4.82
C THR A 394 -15.98 24.13 3.44
N THR A 395 -15.24 24.65 2.46
CA THR A 395 -15.25 24.11 1.09
C THR A 395 -13.86 24.02 0.48
N ALA A 396 -13.67 23.10 -0.46
CA ALA A 396 -12.43 22.96 -1.22
C ALA A 396 -12.10 24.23 -2.03
N ASP A 397 -13.11 24.90 -2.59
CA ASP A 397 -12.91 26.10 -3.42
C ASP A 397 -12.50 27.32 -2.58
N GLU A 398 -13.04 27.46 -1.38
CA GLU A 398 -12.56 28.43 -0.40
C GLU A 398 -11.10 28.16 -0.02
N ALA A 399 -10.73 26.90 0.25
CA ALA A 399 -9.36 26.54 0.55
C ALA A 399 -8.38 26.90 -0.58
N LYS A 400 -8.71 26.55 -1.84
CA LYS A 400 -7.89 26.91 -3.01
C LYS A 400 -7.70 28.43 -3.14
N ARG A 401 -8.76 29.20 -2.91
CA ARG A 401 -8.73 30.67 -2.95
C ARG A 401 -7.77 31.23 -1.91
N LEU A 402 -7.87 30.77 -0.66
CA LEU A 402 -7.00 31.19 0.44
C LEU A 402 -5.54 30.79 0.21
N MET A 403 -5.30 29.67 -0.47
CA MET A 403 -3.96 29.18 -0.79
C MET A 403 -3.34 29.86 -2.03
N GLY A 404 -4.09 30.67 -2.78
CA GLY A 404 -3.62 31.36 -3.98
C GLY A 404 -3.45 30.43 -5.19
N ASP A 405 -4.31 29.43 -5.36
CA ASP A 405 -4.27 28.55 -6.53
C ASP A 405 -4.68 29.30 -7.82
N SER A 406 -3.81 29.29 -8.84
CA SER A 406 -4.00 30.00 -10.11
C SER A 406 -5.12 29.44 -11.00
N ALA A 407 -5.67 28.27 -10.64
CA ALA A 407 -6.84 27.70 -11.30
C ALA A 407 -8.14 28.51 -11.05
N ILE A 408 -8.21 29.30 -9.98
CA ILE A 408 -9.35 30.18 -9.68
C ILE A 408 -8.95 31.62 -10.06
N LYS A 409 -9.19 31.99 -11.31
CA LYS A 409 -8.96 33.38 -11.77
C LYS A 409 -10.06 34.29 -11.23
N ILE A 410 -9.71 35.16 -10.29
CA ILE A 410 -10.49 36.36 -9.98
C ILE A 410 -9.88 37.50 -10.80
N GLU A 411 -10.69 38.21 -11.58
CA GLU A 411 -10.22 39.36 -12.35
C GLU A 411 -9.69 40.46 -11.42
N GLY A 412 -8.38 40.74 -11.47
CA GLY A 412 -7.78 41.92 -10.83
C GLY A 412 -6.82 41.67 -9.64
N GLU A 413 -6.74 40.45 -9.09
CA GLU A 413 -5.88 40.16 -7.93
C GLU A 413 -4.75 39.17 -8.25
N LYS A 414 -3.55 39.40 -7.67
CA LYS A 414 -2.44 38.45 -7.74
C LYS A 414 -2.66 37.33 -6.72
N PRO A 415 -2.63 36.04 -7.12
CA PRO A 415 -2.79 34.94 -6.19
C PRO A 415 -1.63 34.92 -5.17
N GLN A 416 -1.96 35.00 -3.89
CA GLN A 416 -1.00 34.92 -2.79
C GLN A 416 -1.61 34.08 -1.66
N ASN A 417 -0.79 33.25 -1.00
CA ASN A 417 -1.23 32.47 0.15
C ASN A 417 -1.57 33.41 1.32
N GLN A 418 -2.84 33.40 1.74
CA GLN A 418 -3.39 34.25 2.80
C GLN A 418 -3.36 33.56 4.17
N VAL A 419 -3.00 32.27 4.25
CA VAL A 419 -3.01 31.49 5.48
C VAL A 419 -1.70 31.69 6.25
N GLU A 420 -1.76 32.44 7.34
CA GLU A 420 -0.64 32.67 8.27
C GLU A 420 -0.41 31.44 9.16
N ARG A 421 -1.47 30.91 9.77
CA ARG A 421 -1.40 29.79 10.72
C ARG A 421 -2.59 28.86 10.57
N ILE A 422 -2.34 27.55 10.64
CA ILE A 422 -3.36 26.51 10.68
C ILE A 422 -3.58 26.17 12.16
N LEU A 423 -4.70 26.64 12.70
CA LEU A 423 -5.04 26.48 14.11
C LEU A 423 -5.58 25.06 14.35
N PHE A 424 -6.45 24.58 13.47
CA PHE A 424 -7.06 23.26 13.59
C PHE A 424 -7.07 22.56 12.23
N LEU A 425 -6.67 21.29 12.18
CA LEU A 425 -6.60 20.52 10.94
C LEU A 425 -7.97 20.10 10.41
N GLY A 426 -8.97 19.95 11.28
CA GLY A 426 -10.27 19.38 10.94
C GLY A 426 -10.51 17.99 11.52
N ASP A 427 -11.61 17.40 11.10
CA ASP A 427 -11.99 16.05 11.48
C ASP A 427 -11.21 14.99 10.68
N MET A 428 -10.90 13.89 11.37
CA MET A 428 -10.52 12.64 10.73
C MET A 428 -11.57 11.58 11.07
N LEU A 429 -12.24 11.08 10.04
CA LEU A 429 -13.17 9.96 10.15
C LEU A 429 -12.41 8.65 10.30
N VAL A 430 -12.69 7.95 11.38
CA VAL A 430 -12.10 6.65 11.70
C VAL A 430 -13.20 5.61 11.89
N ALA A 431 -13.13 4.53 11.11
CA ALA A 431 -14.05 3.41 11.19
C ALA A 431 -13.88 2.67 12.52
N VAL A 432 -14.99 2.19 13.09
CA VAL A 432 -14.95 1.35 14.30
C VAL A 432 -14.26 0.02 14.01
N GLY A 433 -14.39 -0.50 12.78
CA GLY A 433 -13.69 -1.69 12.32
C GLY A 433 -12.17 -1.63 12.48
N ASP A 434 -11.55 -0.46 12.35
CA ASP A 434 -10.10 -0.29 12.56
C ASP A 434 -9.70 -0.55 14.02
N PHE A 435 -10.55 -0.14 14.99
CA PHE A 435 -10.35 -0.42 16.42
C PHE A 435 -10.55 -1.91 16.71
N ILE A 436 -11.58 -2.53 16.13
CA ILE A 436 -11.85 -3.97 16.28
C ILE A 436 -10.66 -4.79 15.74
N LYS A 437 -10.19 -4.48 14.53
CA LYS A 437 -9.09 -5.21 13.88
C LYS A 437 -7.76 -5.04 14.61
N SER A 438 -7.45 -3.82 15.05
CA SER A 438 -6.22 -3.55 15.80
C SER A 438 -6.29 -3.96 17.28
N ASN A 439 -7.49 -4.28 17.78
CA ASN A 439 -7.80 -4.48 19.19
C ASN A 439 -7.32 -3.31 20.08
N HIS A 440 -7.37 -2.10 19.55
CA HIS A 440 -7.04 -0.88 20.30
C HIS A 440 -8.28 -0.45 21.10
N PRO A 441 -8.16 -0.06 22.39
CA PRO A 441 -9.29 0.48 23.16
C PRO A 441 -10.00 1.62 22.44
N LEU A 442 -11.33 1.70 22.59
CA LEU A 442 -12.07 2.83 22.05
C LEU A 442 -11.55 4.13 22.69
N MET A 443 -11.53 5.21 21.91
CA MET A 443 -11.04 6.51 22.36
C MET A 443 -12.23 7.46 22.43
N PRO A 444 -12.32 8.35 23.44
CA PRO A 444 -13.44 9.28 23.58
C PRO A 444 -13.74 10.00 22.27
N ALA A 445 -14.98 9.84 21.81
CA ALA A 445 -15.45 10.44 20.57
C ALA A 445 -15.57 11.96 20.67
N ALA A 446 -15.29 12.67 19.57
CA ALA A 446 -15.60 14.09 19.47
C ALA A 446 -17.06 14.39 19.78
N TRP A 447 -17.30 15.60 20.30
CA TRP A 447 -18.64 16.15 20.36
C TRP A 447 -19.03 16.62 18.95
N CYS A 448 -19.83 15.79 18.28
CA CYS A 448 -20.25 15.91 16.89
C CYS A 448 -21.75 15.71 16.73
N GLU A 449 -22.26 16.03 15.55
CA GLU A 449 -23.68 16.01 15.20
C GLU A 449 -24.32 14.65 15.43
N GLU A 450 -23.65 13.55 15.09
CA GLU A 450 -24.17 12.18 15.26
C GLU A 450 -24.35 11.85 16.74
N ARG A 451 -23.38 12.23 17.58
CA ARG A 451 -23.45 12.03 19.02
C ARG A 451 -24.56 12.88 19.64
N TYR A 452 -24.70 14.13 19.18
CA TYR A 452 -25.78 15.01 19.61
C TYR A 452 -27.16 14.44 19.25
N GLU A 453 -27.32 13.90 18.04
CA GLU A 453 -28.55 13.26 17.60
C GLU A 453 -28.91 12.06 18.51
N GLN A 454 -27.93 11.22 18.87
CA GLN A 454 -28.18 10.09 19.77
C GLN A 454 -28.58 10.54 21.19
N GLU A 455 -27.96 11.60 21.72
CA GLU A 455 -28.37 12.22 23.00
C GLU A 455 -29.78 12.82 22.91
N ALA A 456 -30.12 13.48 21.80
CA ALA A 456 -31.44 14.04 21.54
C ALA A 456 -32.52 12.94 21.46
N LYS A 457 -32.25 11.85 20.72
CA LYS A 457 -33.12 10.66 20.65
C LYS A 457 -33.35 10.06 22.03
N LYS A 458 -32.29 9.92 22.85
CA LYS A 458 -32.37 9.42 24.24
C LYS A 458 -33.18 10.34 25.15
N ALA A 459 -33.13 11.65 24.95
CA ALA A 459 -33.93 12.64 25.67
C ALA A 459 -35.38 12.78 25.14
N GLY A 460 -35.78 11.99 24.14
CA GLY A 460 -37.13 12.02 23.56
C GLY A 460 -37.38 13.19 22.61
N VAL A 461 -36.33 13.85 22.10
CA VAL A 461 -36.45 14.93 21.11
C VAL A 461 -36.47 14.32 19.70
N GLY A 462 -37.62 14.40 19.02
CA GLY A 462 -37.86 13.77 17.71
C GLY A 462 -37.22 14.49 16.52
N ALA A 463 -37.14 13.79 15.39
CA ALA A 463 -36.43 14.19 14.15
C ALA A 463 -37.27 15.03 13.16
N GLY A 464 -38.46 15.49 13.55
CA GLY A 464 -39.24 16.46 12.79
C GLY A 464 -38.64 17.87 12.88
N ALA A 465 -38.97 18.75 11.94
CA ALA A 465 -38.58 20.16 11.98
C ALA A 465 -38.89 20.72 13.38
N ILE A 466 -37.85 21.17 14.09
CA ILE A 466 -37.99 21.88 15.35
C ILE A 466 -38.66 23.23 15.00
N GLN A 467 -39.97 23.24 14.82
CA GLN A 467 -40.75 24.46 14.83
C GLN A 467 -40.89 24.87 16.29
N VAL A 468 -40.03 25.80 16.72
CA VAL A 468 -40.24 26.49 18.00
C VAL A 468 -41.40 27.45 17.81
N SER A 469 -42.63 26.95 17.83
CA SER A 469 -43.83 27.76 18.07
C SER A 469 -44.20 27.66 19.56
N GLY A 470 -44.80 28.71 20.12
CA GLY A 470 -45.13 28.81 21.55
C GLY A 470 -46.12 27.78 22.10
N ALA A 471 -46.48 26.75 21.33
CA ALA A 471 -47.46 25.73 21.66
C ALA A 471 -46.99 24.32 21.24
N GLY A 472 -46.02 23.76 21.97
CA GLY A 472 -45.69 22.32 21.91
C GLY A 472 -44.86 21.84 20.70
N VAL A 473 -44.09 20.78 20.92
CA VAL A 473 -43.31 20.08 19.89
C VAL A 473 -44.18 18.96 19.31
N GLN A 474 -44.49 19.00 18.01
CA GLN A 474 -45.16 17.89 17.30
C GLN A 474 -44.15 16.90 16.73
N LEU A 475 -44.39 15.60 16.96
CA LEU A 475 -43.58 14.49 16.47
C LEU A 475 -43.85 14.26 14.97
N GLY A 476 -42.79 14.26 14.16
CA GLY A 476 -42.83 13.86 12.74
C GLY A 476 -41.68 12.94 12.39
N ALA A 477 -41.88 12.05 11.42
CA ALA A 477 -40.83 11.20 10.85
C ALA A 477 -39.93 12.05 9.91
N GLY A 478 -38.60 12.07 10.16
CA GLY A 478 -37.64 12.88 9.41
C GLY A 478 -36.18 12.65 9.84
N LYS A 479 -35.21 13.33 9.18
CA LYS A 479 -33.80 13.41 9.63
C LYS A 479 -33.64 14.57 10.61
N PHE A 480 -32.81 14.40 11.65
CA PHE A 480 -32.56 15.45 12.63
C PHE A 480 -32.01 16.72 11.96
N ASN A 481 -32.61 17.88 12.25
CA ASN A 481 -32.16 19.14 11.68
C ASN A 481 -30.95 19.68 12.45
N HIS A 482 -29.75 19.56 11.87
CA HIS A 482 -28.53 20.13 12.44
C HIS A 482 -28.32 21.62 12.11
N ASN A 483 -29.17 22.22 11.28
CA ASN A 483 -29.15 23.65 10.99
C ASN A 483 -29.96 24.44 12.03
N LEU A 484 -29.54 24.33 13.29
CA LEU A 484 -30.08 25.11 14.39
C LEU A 484 -29.36 26.46 14.46
N SER A 485 -30.09 27.52 14.77
CA SER A 485 -29.50 28.77 15.26
C SER A 485 -28.96 28.61 16.69
N ALA A 486 -28.06 29.51 17.10
CA ALA A 486 -27.50 29.53 18.43
C ALA A 486 -28.59 29.72 19.51
N GLY A 487 -29.62 30.52 19.21
CA GLY A 487 -30.78 30.69 20.07
C GLY A 487 -31.58 29.40 20.26
N GLU A 488 -31.85 28.67 19.18
CA GLU A 488 -32.54 27.37 19.23
C GLU A 488 -31.71 26.32 19.98
N ALA A 489 -30.40 26.24 19.71
CA ALA A 489 -29.50 25.32 20.38
C ALA A 489 -29.46 25.54 21.90
N VAL A 490 -29.34 26.80 22.36
CA VAL A 490 -29.40 27.17 23.78
C VAL A 490 -30.76 26.84 24.39
N SER A 491 -31.84 27.10 23.65
CA SER A 491 -33.21 26.82 24.11
C SER A 491 -33.46 25.31 24.28
N LEU A 492 -33.03 24.50 23.32
CA LEU A 492 -33.13 23.04 23.38
C LEU A 492 -32.30 22.47 24.53
N SER A 493 -31.06 22.95 24.68
CA SER A 493 -30.18 22.54 25.78
C SER A 493 -30.83 22.74 27.14
N ARG A 494 -31.42 23.92 27.39
CA ARG A 494 -32.08 24.24 28.68
C ARG A 494 -33.38 23.49 28.88
N ARG A 495 -34.21 23.36 27.84
CA ARG A 495 -35.54 22.73 27.95
C ARG A 495 -35.48 21.21 28.14
N HIS A 496 -34.52 20.55 27.49
CA HIS A 496 -34.43 19.09 27.44
C HIS A 496 -33.19 18.53 28.15
N ASN A 497 -32.44 19.38 28.86
CA ASN A 497 -31.17 19.01 29.52
C ASN A 497 -30.16 18.37 28.55
N LEU A 498 -30.20 18.78 27.28
CA LEU A 498 -29.24 18.35 26.27
C LEU A 498 -27.95 19.16 26.42
N PRO A 499 -26.78 18.59 26.11
CA PRO A 499 -25.59 19.40 26.00
C PRO A 499 -25.71 20.42 24.86
N LEU A 500 -24.94 21.51 24.91
CA LEU A 500 -24.97 22.53 23.86
C LEU A 500 -24.59 21.92 22.50
N HIS A 501 -25.26 22.34 21.42
CA HIS A 501 -25.03 21.79 20.08
C HIS A 501 -23.54 21.90 19.65
N PRO A 502 -22.96 20.87 19.00
CA PRO A 502 -21.56 20.84 18.57
C PRO A 502 -21.06 22.05 17.77
N ARG A 503 -21.88 22.56 16.84
CA ARG A 503 -21.60 23.79 16.04
C ARG A 503 -21.29 25.02 16.91
N TYR A 504 -21.89 25.11 18.08
CA TYR A 504 -21.76 26.25 19.00
C TYR A 504 -20.94 25.93 20.25
N THR A 505 -20.29 24.76 20.27
CA THR A 505 -19.34 24.36 21.32
C THR A 505 -17.92 24.63 20.82
N TYR A 506 -17.06 25.22 21.64
CA TYR A 506 -15.68 25.58 21.29
C TYR A 506 -14.66 24.69 22.02
N PHE A 507 -13.37 24.86 21.71
CA PHE A 507 -12.27 24.05 22.25
C PHE A 507 -11.92 24.43 23.71
N TRP A 508 -12.91 24.52 24.58
CA TRP A 508 -12.77 24.96 25.98
C TRP A 508 -11.79 24.13 26.83
N HIS A 509 -11.55 22.88 26.43
CA HIS A 509 -10.63 21.96 27.11
C HIS A 509 -9.16 22.18 26.72
N ASP A 510 -8.90 23.00 25.71
CA ASP A 510 -7.54 23.31 25.24
C ASP A 510 -6.94 24.55 25.90
N ILE A 511 -7.72 25.32 26.66
CA ILE A 511 -7.26 26.51 27.38
C ILE A 511 -7.13 26.24 28.88
N THR A 512 -6.47 27.15 29.58
CA THR A 512 -6.28 27.14 31.03
C THR A 512 -7.33 28.01 31.73
N GLN A 513 -7.44 27.86 33.06
CA GLN A 513 -8.36 28.68 33.86
C GLN A 513 -8.00 30.18 33.83
N GLY A 514 -6.70 30.50 33.79
CA GLY A 514 -6.22 31.88 33.65
C GLY A 514 -6.66 32.50 32.33
N GLU A 515 -6.43 31.80 31.22
CA GLU A 515 -6.87 32.22 29.89
C GLU A 515 -8.39 32.38 29.78
N LEU A 516 -9.16 31.48 30.41
CA LEU A 516 -10.62 31.58 30.47
C LEU A 516 -11.09 32.87 31.15
N ARG A 517 -10.45 33.24 32.27
CA ARG A 517 -10.77 34.46 33.01
C ARG A 517 -10.39 35.70 32.21
N GLU A 518 -9.21 35.72 31.60
CA GLU A 518 -8.76 36.81 30.73
C GLU A 518 -9.74 37.03 29.57
N LEU A 519 -10.18 35.94 28.93
CA LEU A 519 -11.17 35.99 27.86
C LEU A 519 -12.50 36.58 28.34
N ALA A 520 -13.03 36.13 29.50
CA ALA A 520 -14.30 36.62 30.03
C ALA A 520 -14.25 38.13 30.36
N LEU A 521 -13.16 38.59 30.98
CA LEU A 521 -12.95 40.00 31.31
C LEU A 521 -12.79 40.87 30.06
N TRP A 522 -12.11 40.38 29.03
CA TRP A 522 -11.97 41.10 27.77
C TRP A 522 -13.32 41.16 27.01
N LEU A 523 -14.03 40.04 26.89
CA LEU A 523 -15.34 39.99 26.22
C LEU A 523 -16.39 40.88 26.91
N LYS A 524 -16.27 41.14 28.21
CA LYS A 524 -17.14 42.11 28.92
C LYS A 524 -17.09 43.51 28.32
N THR A 525 -15.97 43.89 27.70
CA THR A 525 -15.77 45.25 27.14
C THR A 525 -16.36 45.44 25.74
N GLY A 526 -16.81 44.36 25.09
CA GLY A 526 -17.31 44.40 23.73
C GLY A 526 -18.73 44.99 23.60
N LYS A 527 -19.05 45.43 22.38
CA LYS A 527 -20.31 46.10 22.05
C LYS A 527 -21.12 45.22 21.08
N PRO A 528 -22.31 44.75 21.48
CA PRO A 528 -23.19 44.00 20.59
C PRO A 528 -23.95 44.94 19.65
N ASN A 529 -24.02 44.56 18.37
CA ASN A 529 -24.85 45.20 17.37
C ASN A 529 -26.08 44.33 17.09
N TYR A 530 -27.27 44.94 17.18
CA TYR A 530 -28.55 44.24 17.03
C TYR A 530 -29.34 44.79 15.84
N SER A 531 -29.91 43.87 15.07
CA SER A 531 -30.89 44.16 14.02
C SER A 531 -32.12 43.28 14.27
N LEU A 532 -33.32 43.88 14.24
CA LEU A 532 -34.59 43.16 14.45
C LEU A 532 -34.57 42.20 15.67
N LEU A 533 -33.99 42.63 16.79
CA LEU A 533 -33.83 41.89 18.06
C LEU A 533 -32.84 40.69 18.05
N ARG A 534 -32.16 40.42 16.93
CA ARG A 534 -31.09 39.42 16.79
C ARG A 534 -29.72 40.10 16.81
N MET A 535 -28.74 39.47 17.46
CA MET A 535 -27.35 39.94 17.41
C MET A 535 -26.78 39.61 16.03
N GLU A 536 -26.33 40.61 15.28
CA GLU A 536 -25.68 40.40 13.98
C GLU A 536 -24.16 40.33 14.13
N GLU A 537 -23.61 41.15 15.02
CA GLU A 537 -22.16 41.30 15.19
C GLU A 537 -21.83 41.67 16.65
N PHE A 538 -20.64 41.27 17.08
CA PHE A 538 -20.06 41.65 18.37
C PHE A 538 -18.66 42.24 18.18
N GLU A 539 -18.51 43.52 18.50
CA GLU A 539 -17.30 44.30 18.24
C GLU A 539 -16.45 44.47 19.50
N LEU A 540 -15.14 44.26 19.38
CA LEU A 540 -14.14 44.35 20.45
C LEU A 540 -12.91 45.13 19.97
N GLU A 541 -12.24 45.84 20.87
CA GLU A 541 -10.89 46.35 20.62
C GLU A 541 -9.88 45.21 20.72
N SER A 542 -8.85 45.22 19.88
CA SER A 542 -7.79 44.19 19.90
C SER A 542 -7.02 44.20 21.22
N ALA A 543 -6.78 43.00 21.78
CA ALA A 543 -6.08 42.80 23.04
C ALA A 543 -5.30 41.47 23.04
N PRO A 544 -4.33 41.26 23.96
CA PRO A 544 -3.62 39.98 24.09
C PRO A 544 -4.53 38.76 24.24
N ALA A 545 -5.69 38.93 24.88
CA ALA A 545 -6.73 37.91 25.03
C ALA A 545 -7.32 37.39 23.70
N LYS A 546 -7.07 38.07 22.57
CA LYS A 546 -7.38 37.55 21.22
C LYS A 546 -6.73 36.19 20.98
N SER A 547 -5.53 35.95 21.51
CA SER A 547 -4.85 34.66 21.39
C SER A 547 -5.68 33.51 21.97
N VAL A 548 -6.39 33.72 23.08
CA VAL A 548 -7.30 32.73 23.66
C VAL A 548 -8.50 32.47 22.73
N LEU A 549 -9.00 33.51 22.04
CA LEU A 549 -10.06 33.37 21.04
C LEU A 549 -9.60 32.54 19.82
N GLU A 550 -8.34 32.72 19.41
CA GLU A 550 -7.67 31.89 18.39
C GLU A 550 -7.50 30.44 18.88
N GLU A 551 -7.08 30.22 20.14
CA GLU A 551 -6.94 28.88 20.72
C GLU A 551 -8.26 28.13 20.75
N LEU A 552 -9.36 28.83 21.08
CA LEU A 552 -10.73 28.32 21.02
C LEU A 552 -11.27 28.14 19.59
N CYS A 553 -10.52 28.60 18.58
CA CYS A 553 -10.87 28.55 17.16
C CYS A 553 -12.25 29.18 16.86
N VAL A 554 -12.55 30.31 17.50
CA VAL A 554 -13.80 31.04 17.25
C VAL A 554 -13.65 31.90 15.99
N PRO A 555 -14.50 31.73 14.96
CA PRO A 555 -14.43 32.55 13.75
C PRO A 555 -14.65 34.04 14.06
N HIS A 556 -13.75 34.90 13.56
CA HIS A 556 -13.82 36.34 13.73
C HIS A 556 -13.04 37.09 12.64
N THR A 557 -13.45 38.31 12.33
CA THR A 557 -12.75 39.18 11.37
C THR A 557 -12.00 40.30 12.08
N VAL A 558 -10.92 40.77 11.47
CA VAL A 558 -10.11 41.89 11.97
C VAL A 558 -10.13 43.02 10.95
N SER A 559 -10.55 44.22 11.38
CA SER A 559 -10.54 45.40 10.52
C SER A 559 -10.37 46.67 11.35
N GLY A 560 -9.46 47.56 10.94
CA GLY A 560 -9.25 48.86 11.60
C GLY A 560 -8.85 48.76 13.08
N GLY A 561 -8.13 47.71 13.49
CA GLY A 561 -7.74 47.47 14.89
C GLY A 561 -8.82 46.83 15.76
N LYS A 562 -10.00 46.56 15.19
CA LYS A 562 -11.15 45.97 15.87
C LYS A 562 -11.37 44.52 15.46
N ILE A 563 -11.90 43.74 16.39
CA ILE A 563 -12.27 42.33 16.21
C ILE A 563 -13.79 42.24 16.16
N LYS A 564 -14.31 41.53 15.17
CA LYS A 564 -15.74 41.36 14.91
C LYS A 564 -16.08 39.87 14.92
N ILE A 565 -16.94 39.47 15.84
CA ILE A 565 -17.45 38.10 15.94
C ILE A 565 -18.86 38.08 15.36
N GLN A 566 -19.15 37.12 14.47
CA GLN A 566 -20.49 36.92 13.93
C GLN A 566 -21.49 36.66 15.06
N GLY A 567 -22.68 37.26 14.98
CA GLY A 567 -23.65 37.30 16.07
C GLY A 567 -24.10 35.94 16.62
N GLU A 568 -24.19 34.90 15.80
CA GLU A 568 -24.50 33.53 16.27
C GLU A 568 -23.38 32.95 17.15
N HIS A 569 -22.13 33.09 16.70
CA HIS A 569 -20.96 32.65 17.45
C HIS A 569 -20.79 33.45 18.73
N ALA A 570 -20.95 34.78 18.66
CA ALA A 570 -20.90 35.68 19.80
C ALA A 570 -21.99 35.34 20.82
N TYR A 571 -23.23 35.12 20.39
CA TYR A 571 -24.33 34.75 21.26
C TYR A 571 -24.02 33.45 22.02
N ALA A 572 -23.58 32.40 21.32
CA ALA A 572 -23.21 31.13 21.95
C ALA A 572 -22.03 31.28 22.93
N LEU A 573 -21.00 32.02 22.55
CA LEU A 573 -19.80 32.27 23.36
C LEU A 573 -20.15 32.97 24.68
N LEU A 574 -20.87 34.09 24.58
CA LEU A 574 -21.26 34.91 25.73
C LEU A 574 -22.25 34.17 26.65
N LYS A 575 -23.15 33.35 26.09
CA LYS A 575 -24.07 32.50 26.89
C LYS A 575 -23.35 31.37 27.61
N THR A 576 -22.35 30.77 26.98
CA THR A 576 -21.55 29.70 27.59
C THR A 576 -20.70 30.23 28.75
N LEU A 577 -20.18 31.45 28.63
CA LEU A 577 -19.46 32.12 29.73
C LEU A 577 -20.39 32.67 30.82
N GLY A 578 -21.71 32.66 30.61
CA GLY A 578 -22.66 33.24 31.56
C GLY A 578 -22.57 34.76 31.69
N ILE A 579 -21.88 35.43 30.76
CA ILE A 579 -21.68 36.89 30.78
C ILE A 579 -22.76 37.68 30.03
N MET A 580 -23.77 36.99 29.48
CA MET A 580 -24.94 37.61 28.85
C MET A 580 -26.23 37.28 29.62
N VAL A 581 -26.76 38.28 30.33
CA VAL A 581 -28.02 38.23 31.09
C VAL A 581 -28.96 39.31 30.56
N ASP A 582 -30.19 38.95 30.17
CA ASP A 582 -31.20 39.88 29.64
C ASP A 582 -30.70 40.86 28.56
N LYS A 583 -29.90 40.34 27.61
CA LYS A 583 -29.24 41.08 26.51
C LYS A 583 -28.20 42.12 26.96
N LYS A 584 -27.90 42.21 28.26
CA LYS A 584 -26.78 42.99 28.83
C LYS A 584 -25.56 42.09 28.99
N ILE A 585 -24.38 42.70 28.84
CA ILE A 585 -23.09 42.03 29.01
C ILE A 585 -22.53 42.43 30.38
N THR A 586 -22.39 41.46 31.27
CA THR A 586 -21.84 41.64 32.64
C THR A 586 -21.11 40.38 33.08
N ALA A 587 -20.01 40.54 33.83
CA ALA A 587 -19.23 39.42 34.35
C ALA A 587 -19.66 38.98 35.77
N GLU A 588 -20.66 39.61 36.39
CA GLU A 588 -21.05 39.34 37.80
C GLU A 588 -21.34 37.85 38.06
N LYS A 589 -22.08 37.19 37.15
CA LYS A 589 -22.38 35.76 37.29
C LYS A 589 -21.13 34.89 37.11
N PHE A 590 -20.23 35.28 36.20
CA PHE A 590 -18.97 34.58 35.99
C PHE A 590 -18.09 34.71 37.23
N ASP A 591 -17.83 35.94 37.68
CA ASP A 591 -16.94 36.25 38.80
C ASP A 591 -17.42 35.62 40.11
N SER A 592 -18.73 35.59 40.36
CA SER A 592 -19.30 35.00 41.59
C SER A 592 -19.18 33.47 41.65
N LEU A 593 -19.13 32.79 40.51
CA LEU A 593 -19.06 31.33 40.42
C LEU A 593 -17.66 30.81 40.04
N PHE A 594 -16.75 31.70 39.63
CA PHE A 594 -15.42 31.33 39.14
C PHE A 594 -14.61 30.65 40.24
N ASP A 595 -14.12 29.46 39.93
CA ASP A 595 -13.31 28.64 40.82
C ASP A 595 -12.17 28.02 40.02
N GLU A 596 -10.95 28.45 40.32
CA GLU A 596 -9.73 28.02 39.64
C GLU A 596 -9.45 26.52 39.82
N LYS A 597 -10.03 25.88 40.85
CA LYS A 597 -9.84 24.46 41.12
C LYS A 597 -10.84 23.56 40.38
N LYS A 598 -11.96 24.10 39.89
CA LYS A 598 -12.94 23.31 39.13
C LYS A 598 -12.43 23.04 37.72
N PRO A 599 -12.68 21.87 37.13
CA PRO A 599 -12.44 21.66 35.71
C PRO A 599 -13.24 22.65 34.84
N ILE A 600 -12.64 23.17 33.77
CA ILE A 600 -13.23 24.23 32.92
C ILE A 600 -14.63 23.84 32.42
N LEU A 601 -14.81 22.62 31.92
CA LEU A 601 -16.09 22.17 31.37
C LEU A 601 -17.20 22.09 32.43
N GLU A 602 -16.86 21.67 33.65
CA GLU A 602 -17.80 21.63 34.78
C GLU A 602 -18.20 23.03 35.23
N PHE A 603 -17.22 23.94 35.30
CA PHE A 603 -17.45 25.35 35.61
C PHE A 603 -18.35 26.02 34.55
N LEU A 604 -18.01 25.87 33.26
CA LEU A 604 -18.81 26.40 32.15
C LEU A 604 -20.22 25.82 32.14
N SER A 605 -20.39 24.54 32.49
CA SER A 605 -21.72 23.94 32.58
C SER A 605 -22.56 24.56 33.70
N SER A 606 -21.91 24.82 34.85
CA SER A 606 -22.55 25.42 36.02
C SER A 606 -22.94 26.89 35.76
N VAL A 607 -22.04 27.70 35.19
CA VAL A 607 -22.29 29.14 34.96
C VAL A 607 -23.30 29.38 33.84
N SER A 608 -23.28 28.56 32.78
CA SER A 608 -24.19 28.72 31.64
C SER A 608 -25.59 28.15 31.89
N GLY A 609 -25.70 27.19 32.81
CA GLY A 609 -26.91 26.38 33.05
C GLY A 609 -27.19 25.41 31.89
N MET A 610 -26.16 24.98 31.18
CA MET A 610 -26.22 24.08 30.02
C MET A 610 -25.06 23.09 30.12
N LYS A 611 -25.25 21.81 29.78
CA LYS A 611 -24.12 20.86 29.78
C LYS A 611 -23.16 21.20 28.63
N ILE A 612 -21.89 21.43 28.93
CA ILE A 612 -20.84 21.73 27.95
C ILE A 612 -19.91 20.51 27.79
N MET A 613 -19.77 20.04 26.56
CA MET A 613 -18.96 18.86 26.24
C MET A 613 -17.58 19.27 25.74
N ALA A 614 -16.60 18.37 25.89
CA ALA A 614 -15.30 18.52 25.23
C ALA A 614 -15.48 18.41 23.70
N LYS A 615 -15.14 19.46 22.95
CA LYS A 615 -15.28 19.45 21.48
C LYS A 615 -14.43 18.38 20.80
N ALA A 616 -13.20 18.17 21.29
CA ALA A 616 -12.16 17.31 20.70
C ALA A 616 -11.36 16.57 21.78
N PRO A 617 -12.00 15.68 22.56
CA PRO A 617 -11.34 14.96 23.66
C PRO A 617 -10.19 14.06 23.19
N THR A 618 -10.14 13.72 21.90
CA THR A 618 -9.06 12.94 21.29
C THR A 618 -8.53 13.63 20.02
N TYR A 619 -7.22 13.89 20.00
CA TYR A 619 -6.46 14.30 18.82
C TYR A 619 -5.59 13.15 18.30
N ILE A 620 -5.47 13.00 16.98
CA ILE A 620 -4.66 11.96 16.33
C ILE A 620 -3.43 12.57 15.67
N GLY A 621 -2.24 12.14 16.10
CA GLY A 621 -0.98 12.45 15.44
C GLY A 621 -0.84 11.80 14.07
N SER A 622 -0.21 12.49 13.14
CA SER A 622 0.05 11.95 11.81
C SER A 622 1.16 12.64 11.03
N ARG A 623 1.69 11.93 10.02
CA ARG A 623 2.60 12.46 9.00
C ARG A 623 2.36 11.82 7.65
N MET A 624 2.91 12.42 6.61
CA MET A 624 2.95 11.84 5.28
C MET A 624 3.80 10.55 5.25
N GLY A 625 3.21 9.50 4.69
CA GLY A 625 3.85 8.23 4.34
C GLY A 625 4.28 8.24 2.87
N ARG A 626 3.79 7.27 2.09
CA ARG A 626 4.02 7.21 0.64
C ARG A 626 3.02 8.13 -0.10
N PRO A 627 3.43 8.86 -1.15
CA PRO A 627 2.49 9.53 -2.03
C PRO A 627 1.63 8.51 -2.80
N GLU A 628 0.51 8.98 -3.32
CA GLU A 628 -0.34 8.27 -4.28
C GLU A 628 0.43 7.89 -5.56
N LYS A 629 -0.06 6.88 -6.28
CA LYS A 629 0.57 6.38 -7.50
C LYS A 629 -0.49 5.88 -8.47
N ALA A 630 -0.37 6.30 -9.73
CA ALA A 630 -1.11 5.73 -10.86
C ALA A 630 -0.22 5.78 -12.11
N ARG A 631 0.57 4.72 -12.33
CA ARG A 631 1.54 4.68 -13.45
C ARG A 631 1.81 3.27 -13.95
N GLU A 632 2.23 3.20 -15.22
CA GLU A 632 2.77 1.99 -15.85
C GLU A 632 3.96 1.40 -15.07
N ARG A 633 3.98 0.07 -14.92
CA ARG A 633 5.05 -0.65 -14.21
C ARG A 633 6.21 -0.91 -15.15
N HIS A 634 7.35 -0.30 -14.85
CA HIS A 634 8.59 -0.47 -15.61
C HIS A 634 9.56 -1.40 -14.89
N MET A 635 10.33 -2.17 -15.68
CA MET A 635 11.58 -2.73 -15.18
C MET A 635 12.63 -1.60 -15.01
N LYS A 636 13.78 -1.91 -14.40
CA LYS A 636 14.88 -0.94 -14.21
C LYS A 636 15.31 -0.22 -15.49
N LYS A 637 15.12 -0.87 -16.65
CA LYS A 637 15.18 -0.26 -17.97
C LYS A 637 13.82 -0.46 -18.63
N ASN A 638 13.43 0.45 -19.52
CA ASN A 638 12.21 0.30 -20.30
C ASN A 638 12.45 -0.84 -21.31
N VAL A 639 11.83 -1.99 -21.09
CA VAL A 639 11.96 -3.19 -21.93
C VAL A 639 10.66 -3.40 -22.69
N ASN A 640 10.76 -3.74 -23.97
CA ASN A 640 9.61 -4.11 -24.81
C ASN A 640 9.50 -5.62 -25.01
N VAL A 641 10.63 -6.34 -24.95
CA VAL A 641 10.67 -7.79 -25.18
C VAL A 641 11.71 -8.47 -24.31
N LEU A 642 11.38 -9.66 -23.82
CA LEU A 642 12.33 -10.52 -23.10
C LEU A 642 13.22 -11.29 -24.09
N PHE A 643 14.09 -10.55 -24.79
CA PHE A 643 15.07 -11.11 -25.74
C PHE A 643 16.49 -10.64 -25.39
N PRO A 644 17.49 -11.54 -25.28
CA PRO A 644 18.84 -11.19 -24.87
C PRO A 644 19.64 -10.50 -25.99
N VAL A 645 20.35 -9.41 -25.67
CA VAL A 645 21.27 -8.72 -26.60
C VAL A 645 22.76 -8.95 -26.30
N GLY A 646 23.08 -9.71 -25.25
CA GLY A 646 24.45 -10.13 -24.92
C GLY A 646 25.35 -8.99 -24.50
N THR A 647 26.62 -8.97 -24.94
CA THR A 647 27.61 -7.92 -24.62
C THR A 647 27.62 -6.74 -25.59
N TYR A 648 26.78 -6.76 -26.64
CA TYR A 648 26.68 -5.68 -27.64
C TYR A 648 25.84 -4.48 -27.14
N VAL A 649 25.57 -4.45 -25.84
CA VAL A 649 24.75 -3.48 -25.09
C VAL A 649 25.23 -2.06 -25.34
N ASP A 650 24.42 -1.27 -26.03
CA ASP A 650 24.38 0.17 -25.77
C ASP A 650 23.74 0.41 -24.40
N LYS A 651 23.85 1.61 -23.80
CA LYS A 651 23.32 1.85 -22.43
C LYS A 651 21.86 1.36 -22.21
N ASN A 652 21.07 1.27 -23.28
CA ASN A 652 19.63 0.98 -23.28
C ASN A 652 19.23 -0.45 -23.71
N ALA A 653 20.18 -1.34 -24.04
CA ALA A 653 19.89 -2.69 -24.56
C ALA A 653 18.95 -2.70 -25.78
N SER A 654 19.14 -1.74 -26.70
CA SER A 654 18.33 -1.60 -27.91
C SER A 654 18.68 -2.68 -28.93
N ILE A 655 17.70 -3.53 -29.26
CA ILE A 655 17.81 -4.54 -30.32
C ILE A 655 17.95 -3.83 -31.67
N THR A 656 17.21 -2.75 -31.89
CA THR A 656 17.24 -1.96 -33.13
C THR A 656 18.64 -1.44 -33.42
N ARG A 657 19.33 -0.87 -32.42
CA ARG A 657 20.70 -0.38 -32.58
C ARG A 657 21.70 -1.51 -32.81
N VAL A 658 21.52 -2.66 -32.14
CA VAL A 658 22.33 -3.86 -32.38
C VAL A 658 22.15 -4.34 -33.82
N TYR A 659 20.91 -4.43 -34.31
CA TYR A 659 20.59 -4.75 -35.69
C TYR A 659 21.28 -3.81 -36.68
N SER A 660 21.14 -2.48 -36.53
CA SER A 660 21.77 -1.50 -37.43
C SER A 660 23.29 -1.62 -37.45
N LYS A 661 23.92 -1.81 -36.27
CA LYS A 661 25.37 -2.00 -36.17
C LYS A 661 25.83 -3.29 -36.84
N MET A 662 25.09 -4.39 -36.68
CA MET A 662 25.44 -5.67 -37.31
C MET A 662 25.23 -5.63 -38.83
N LYS A 663 24.17 -4.96 -39.31
CA LYS A 663 23.89 -4.78 -40.74
C LYS A 663 24.95 -3.92 -41.45
N ALA A 664 25.55 -2.95 -40.75
CA ALA A 664 26.59 -2.08 -41.28
C ALA A 664 28.00 -2.72 -41.35
N ARG A 665 28.20 -3.93 -40.79
CA ARG A 665 29.51 -4.60 -40.85
C ARG A 665 29.75 -5.23 -42.23
N SER A 666 30.96 -5.05 -42.75
CA SER A 666 31.42 -5.55 -44.06
C SER A 666 31.59 -7.07 -44.09
N ASP A 667 32.00 -7.67 -42.96
CA ASP A 667 32.26 -9.10 -42.85
C ASP A 667 30.96 -9.92 -42.88
N LYS A 668 30.90 -10.91 -43.78
CA LYS A 668 29.78 -11.85 -43.89
C LYS A 668 29.86 -12.99 -42.86
N GLU A 669 31.04 -13.27 -42.30
CA GLU A 669 31.25 -14.25 -41.23
C GLU A 669 30.97 -13.62 -39.85
N GLY A 670 30.14 -14.27 -39.02
CA GLY A 670 29.90 -13.84 -37.64
C GLY A 670 28.75 -12.83 -37.42
N ARG A 671 27.73 -12.78 -38.29
CA ARG A 671 26.55 -11.89 -38.18
C ARG A 671 25.60 -12.17 -37.00
N GLY A 672 25.98 -13.05 -36.07
CA GLY A 672 25.21 -13.39 -34.90
C GLY A 672 25.64 -12.61 -33.65
N ILE A 673 24.75 -12.52 -32.67
CA ILE A 673 25.10 -12.15 -31.29
C ILE A 673 25.30 -13.41 -30.45
N ASP A 674 26.39 -13.49 -29.72
CA ASP A 674 26.62 -14.58 -28.77
C ASP A 674 25.80 -14.35 -27.49
N VAL A 675 24.80 -15.20 -27.28
CA VAL A 675 23.87 -15.10 -26.14
C VAL A 675 23.60 -16.45 -25.51
N GLU A 676 23.27 -16.43 -24.21
CA GLU A 676 22.73 -17.60 -23.50
C GLU A 676 21.25 -17.74 -23.86
N ILE A 677 20.89 -18.86 -24.49
CA ILE A 677 19.54 -19.05 -25.05
C ILE A 677 19.15 -20.52 -24.98
N ALA A 678 17.85 -20.78 -24.88
CA ALA A 678 17.29 -22.12 -24.79
C ALA A 678 17.76 -23.04 -25.92
N ARG A 679 18.01 -24.31 -25.55
CA ARG A 679 18.32 -25.39 -26.50
C ARG A 679 17.09 -26.29 -26.64
N MET A 680 16.39 -26.12 -27.76
CA MET A 680 15.16 -26.86 -28.08
C MET A 680 15.41 -27.75 -29.30
N ARG A 681 14.99 -29.02 -29.29
CA ARG A 681 15.12 -29.94 -30.42
C ARG A 681 13.75 -30.20 -31.05
N CYS A 682 13.61 -29.90 -32.34
CA CYS A 682 12.41 -30.20 -33.11
C CYS A 682 12.16 -31.72 -33.20
N LYS A 683 10.94 -32.16 -32.86
CA LYS A 683 10.53 -33.57 -32.98
C LYS A 683 10.33 -34.02 -34.42
N ALA A 684 10.03 -33.10 -35.34
CA ALA A 684 9.77 -33.42 -36.75
C ALA A 684 11.05 -33.49 -37.61
N CYS A 685 11.88 -32.45 -37.58
CA CYS A 685 13.07 -32.37 -38.44
C CYS A 685 14.41 -32.52 -37.69
N GLY A 686 14.40 -32.65 -36.36
CA GLY A 686 15.61 -32.77 -35.54
C GLY A 686 16.43 -31.49 -35.35
N ASN A 687 16.11 -30.40 -36.05
CA ASN A 687 16.82 -29.12 -35.93
C ASN A 687 16.79 -28.57 -34.51
N ILE A 688 17.89 -27.93 -34.11
CA ILE A 688 17.96 -27.20 -32.85
C ILE A 688 17.44 -25.77 -33.07
N THR A 689 16.54 -25.34 -32.19
CA THR A 689 15.96 -23.99 -32.13
C THR A 689 16.04 -23.48 -30.69
N PHE A 690 15.50 -22.29 -30.41
CA PHE A 690 15.31 -21.71 -29.08
C PHE A 690 13.83 -21.46 -28.74
N SER A 691 12.94 -21.69 -29.70
CA SER A 691 11.48 -21.57 -29.55
C SER A 691 10.80 -22.93 -29.54
N THR A 692 9.57 -23.00 -29.06
CA THR A 692 8.71 -24.19 -29.15
C THR A 692 8.28 -24.50 -30.58
N GLY A 693 8.10 -23.47 -31.42
CA GLY A 693 7.90 -23.62 -32.86
C GLY A 693 9.21 -23.78 -33.64
N CYS A 694 9.26 -24.72 -34.58
CA CYS A 694 10.34 -24.84 -35.55
C CYS A 694 9.96 -24.18 -36.89
N VAL A 695 10.95 -23.75 -37.68
CA VAL A 695 10.74 -23.20 -39.03
C VAL A 695 10.05 -24.18 -39.97
N CYS A 696 10.15 -25.49 -39.72
CA CYS A 696 9.42 -26.52 -40.47
C CYS A 696 7.95 -26.70 -40.02
N GLY A 697 7.45 -25.90 -39.08
CA GLY A 697 6.12 -26.04 -38.47
C GLY A 697 6.02 -27.09 -37.35
N GLY A 698 7.09 -27.85 -37.12
CA GLY A 698 7.19 -28.87 -36.08
C GLY A 698 7.30 -28.30 -34.66
N TYR A 699 6.97 -29.12 -33.66
CA TYR A 699 7.10 -28.78 -32.24
C TYR A 699 8.48 -29.17 -31.71
N ALA A 700 9.10 -28.28 -30.95
CA ALA A 700 10.41 -28.47 -30.34
C ALA A 700 10.32 -28.61 -28.82
N VAL A 701 11.08 -29.54 -28.27
CA VAL A 701 11.14 -29.81 -26.83
C VAL A 701 12.50 -29.43 -26.25
N PRO A 702 12.58 -29.06 -24.96
CA PRO A 702 13.87 -28.77 -24.32
C PRO A 702 14.83 -29.96 -24.38
N GLN A 703 16.12 -29.68 -24.63
CA GLN A 703 17.19 -30.68 -24.62
C GLN A 703 18.31 -30.25 -23.66
N ARG A 704 18.60 -31.09 -22.65
CA ARG A 704 19.68 -30.81 -21.68
C ARG A 704 21.06 -30.94 -22.32
N ILE A 705 21.96 -30.06 -21.93
CA ILE A 705 23.36 -30.01 -22.34
C ILE A 705 24.27 -29.76 -21.15
N CYS A 706 25.48 -30.30 -21.17
CA CYS A 706 26.53 -29.93 -20.23
C CYS A 706 27.32 -28.74 -20.77
N ASN A 707 27.21 -27.57 -20.14
CA ASN A 707 27.98 -26.38 -20.53
C ASN A 707 29.50 -26.51 -20.34
N LYS A 708 29.98 -27.53 -19.62
CA LYS A 708 31.42 -27.81 -19.46
C LYS A 708 31.97 -28.70 -20.57
N CYS A 709 31.28 -29.78 -20.91
CA CYS A 709 31.80 -30.79 -21.86
C CYS A 709 31.02 -30.87 -23.19
N GLY A 710 29.98 -30.04 -23.38
CA GLY A 710 29.20 -29.94 -24.62
C GLY A 710 28.27 -31.13 -24.92
N ARG A 711 28.28 -32.18 -24.10
CA ARG A 711 27.48 -33.40 -24.35
C ARG A 711 26.02 -33.19 -23.98
N THR A 712 25.12 -33.73 -24.80
CA THR A 712 23.70 -33.80 -24.50
C THR A 712 23.46 -34.84 -23.40
N GLN A 713 22.59 -34.51 -22.45
CA GLN A 713 22.32 -35.33 -21.28
C GLN A 713 20.82 -35.60 -21.16
N ARG A 714 20.46 -36.66 -20.42
CA ARG A 714 19.07 -36.91 -20.01
C ARG A 714 18.83 -36.54 -18.54
N SER A 715 19.89 -36.59 -17.74
CA SER A 715 19.93 -36.33 -16.30
C SER A 715 20.27 -34.87 -15.97
N GLU A 716 19.96 -34.45 -14.74
CA GLU A 716 20.36 -33.14 -14.21
C GLU A 716 21.86 -33.03 -13.93
N ILE A 717 22.53 -34.17 -13.79
CA ILE A 717 23.96 -34.28 -13.52
C ILE A 717 24.61 -34.94 -14.73
N CYS A 718 25.66 -34.34 -15.27
CA CYS A 718 26.35 -34.87 -16.44
C CYS A 718 27.10 -36.16 -16.09
N ASP A 719 26.71 -37.28 -16.71
CA ASP A 719 27.31 -38.60 -16.50
C ASP A 719 28.82 -38.63 -16.80
N SER A 720 29.32 -37.69 -17.60
CA SER A 720 30.73 -37.62 -17.98
C SER A 720 31.61 -36.75 -17.08
N CYS A 721 31.04 -35.77 -16.35
CA CYS A 721 31.87 -34.81 -15.60
C CYS A 721 31.29 -34.37 -14.26
N GLY A 722 30.15 -34.93 -13.84
CA GLY A 722 29.50 -34.63 -12.56
C GLY A 722 28.90 -33.23 -12.43
N MET A 723 29.03 -32.37 -13.44
CA MET A 723 28.48 -31.01 -13.40
C MET A 723 26.98 -30.98 -13.68
N LYS A 724 26.28 -30.02 -13.07
CA LYS A 724 24.87 -29.75 -13.35
C LYS A 724 24.66 -29.39 -14.82
N THR A 725 23.68 -30.01 -15.46
CA THR A 725 23.30 -29.77 -16.85
C THR A 725 22.34 -28.57 -16.95
N SER A 726 22.33 -27.90 -18.11
CA SER A 726 21.47 -26.76 -18.41
C SER A 726 20.49 -27.09 -19.53
N LEU A 727 19.41 -26.32 -19.63
CA LEU A 727 18.47 -26.33 -20.76
C LEU A 727 18.79 -25.25 -21.81
N TRP A 728 19.92 -24.58 -21.65
CA TRP A 728 20.39 -23.48 -22.47
C TRP A 728 21.88 -23.68 -22.76
N GLU A 729 22.33 -23.05 -23.85
CA GLU A 729 23.73 -22.99 -24.24
C GLU A 729 24.08 -21.58 -24.68
N LYS A 730 25.37 -21.23 -24.62
CA LYS A 730 25.86 -20.00 -25.25
C LYS A 730 26.14 -20.28 -26.72
N ARG A 731 25.45 -19.57 -27.62
CA ARG A 731 25.61 -19.75 -29.07
C ARG A 731 25.36 -18.46 -29.86
N PRO A 732 25.90 -18.35 -31.08
CA PRO A 732 25.61 -17.22 -31.96
C PRO A 732 24.16 -17.29 -32.49
N VAL A 733 23.45 -16.16 -32.43
CA VAL A 733 22.09 -15.99 -32.93
C VAL A 733 22.06 -14.90 -34.00
N ASP A 734 21.63 -15.24 -35.22
CA ASP A 734 21.49 -14.30 -36.35
C ASP A 734 20.35 -13.30 -36.09
N ILE A 735 20.70 -12.17 -35.47
CA ILE A 735 19.74 -11.13 -35.09
C ILE A 735 19.17 -10.40 -36.31
N ILE A 736 19.91 -10.32 -37.42
CA ILE A 736 19.47 -9.64 -38.64
C ILE A 736 18.27 -10.37 -39.22
N LYS A 737 18.43 -11.68 -39.44
CA LYS A 737 17.36 -12.51 -40.00
C LYS A 737 16.12 -12.55 -39.11
N LEU A 738 16.31 -12.58 -37.79
CA LEU A 738 15.19 -12.57 -36.83
C LEU A 738 14.46 -11.22 -36.84
N PHE A 739 15.19 -10.11 -36.83
CA PHE A 739 14.60 -8.78 -36.82
C PHE A 739 13.87 -8.47 -38.14
N GLU A 740 14.46 -8.79 -39.29
CA GLU A 740 13.83 -8.57 -40.60
C GLU A 740 12.55 -9.40 -40.76
N ARG A 741 12.57 -10.68 -40.34
CA ARG A 741 11.37 -11.53 -40.33
C ARG A 741 10.27 -10.98 -39.41
N ALA A 742 10.66 -10.52 -38.22
CA ALA A 742 9.72 -9.92 -37.28
C ALA A 742 9.13 -8.63 -37.84
N ALA A 743 9.95 -7.78 -38.47
CA ALA A 743 9.50 -6.55 -39.11
C ALA A 743 8.52 -6.82 -40.25
N GLU A 744 8.83 -7.77 -41.13
CA GLU A 744 7.94 -8.19 -42.22
C GLU A 744 6.59 -8.68 -41.69
N ARG A 745 6.60 -9.61 -40.72
CA ARG A 745 5.35 -10.14 -40.13
C ARG A 745 4.52 -9.05 -39.46
N CYS A 746 5.16 -8.09 -38.79
CA CYS A 746 4.46 -7.01 -38.10
C CYS A 746 4.04 -5.84 -39.02
N GLY A 747 4.42 -5.87 -40.30
CA GLY A 747 4.15 -4.79 -41.26
C GLY A 747 5.02 -3.55 -41.08
N PHE A 748 6.24 -3.71 -40.54
CA PHE A 748 7.23 -2.66 -40.33
C PHE A 748 8.46 -2.80 -41.27
N ALA A 749 8.38 -3.64 -42.30
CA ALA A 749 9.45 -3.77 -43.28
C ALA A 749 9.63 -2.45 -44.04
N PRO A 750 10.87 -1.98 -44.27
CA PRO A 750 11.12 -0.84 -45.14
C PRO A 750 10.71 -1.20 -46.57
N ASP A 751 9.90 -0.34 -47.21
CA ASP A 751 9.52 -0.50 -48.61
C ASP A 751 10.79 -0.62 -49.47
N SER A 752 11.00 -1.80 -50.05
CA SER A 752 12.07 -2.08 -51.00
C SER A 752 11.74 -1.59 -52.41
N SER A 753 10.54 -1.02 -52.64
CA SER A 753 10.16 -0.39 -53.90
C SER A 753 10.30 1.13 -53.77
N GLY A 754 11.37 1.69 -54.34
CA GLY A 754 11.57 3.13 -54.50
C GLY A 754 10.57 3.82 -55.45
N ASN A 755 9.32 3.38 -55.53
CA ASN A 755 8.27 4.02 -56.30
C ASN A 755 7.18 4.50 -55.34
N GLY A 756 7.23 5.79 -55.02
CA GLY A 756 6.10 6.48 -54.43
C GLY A 756 4.96 6.56 -55.44
N SER A 757 3.89 5.82 -55.20
CA SER A 757 2.57 6.16 -55.73
C SER A 757 1.51 5.77 -54.71
N GLY A 758 0.68 6.76 -54.35
CA GLY A 758 -0.12 6.79 -53.14
C GLY A 758 -1.32 5.85 -53.11
N GLY A 759 -1.74 5.51 -51.89
CA GLY A 759 -2.84 4.57 -51.67
C GLY A 759 -3.32 4.41 -50.23
N SER A 760 -3.42 5.49 -49.46
CA SER A 760 -4.26 5.66 -48.26
C SER A 760 -3.81 5.11 -46.88
N ARG A 761 -3.81 6.05 -45.93
CA ARG A 761 -3.94 5.94 -44.46
C ARG A 761 -2.83 5.25 -43.66
N SER A 762 -1.69 5.93 -43.52
CA SER A 762 -1.25 6.60 -42.29
C SER A 762 0.24 6.95 -42.39
N GLY A 763 0.53 8.25 -42.44
CA GLY A 763 1.88 8.80 -42.62
C GLY A 763 2.74 8.65 -41.38
N ALA A 764 3.33 7.46 -41.19
CA ALA A 764 4.49 7.23 -40.34
C ALA A 764 5.42 6.23 -41.03
N ALA A 765 5.97 6.64 -42.18
CA ALA A 765 7.01 5.88 -42.89
C ALA A 765 8.24 5.70 -41.99
N ALA A 766 8.43 4.47 -41.51
CA ALA A 766 9.71 3.80 -41.26
C ALA A 766 10.84 4.57 -40.54
N ALA A 767 10.54 5.30 -39.45
CA ALA A 767 11.54 5.43 -38.39
C ALA A 767 11.62 4.07 -37.69
N VAL A 768 12.75 3.36 -37.81
CA VAL A 768 12.92 2.04 -37.19
C VAL A 768 12.60 2.16 -35.70
N LEU A 769 11.47 1.58 -35.27
CA LEU A 769 11.02 1.60 -33.88
C LEU A 769 12.17 1.12 -32.99
N ASP A 770 12.48 1.87 -31.93
CA ASP A 770 13.55 1.50 -30.99
C ASP A 770 13.04 0.38 -30.06
N VAL A 771 13.26 -0.88 -30.45
CA VAL A 771 12.85 -2.06 -29.69
C VAL A 771 13.91 -2.38 -28.64
N LYS A 772 13.52 -2.39 -27.37
CA LYS A 772 14.45 -2.64 -26.25
C LYS A 772 14.28 -4.05 -25.70
N GLY A 773 15.41 -4.77 -25.63
CA GLY A 773 15.50 -6.12 -25.08
C GLY A 773 16.05 -6.14 -23.65
N VAL A 774 16.61 -7.28 -23.25
CA VAL A 774 17.32 -7.45 -21.98
C VAL A 774 18.80 -7.75 -22.21
N GLU A 775 19.67 -7.41 -21.26
CA GLU A 775 21.11 -7.72 -21.37
C GLU A 775 21.35 -9.24 -21.43
N GLY A 776 20.60 -9.99 -20.61
CA GLY A 776 20.55 -11.46 -20.61
C GLY A 776 19.24 -11.94 -19.99
N LEU A 777 18.82 -13.15 -20.35
CA LEU A 777 17.62 -13.76 -19.77
C LEU A 777 17.92 -14.22 -18.35
N PHE A 778 17.01 -13.96 -17.42
CA PHE A 778 17.14 -14.32 -16.00
C PHE A 778 16.35 -15.57 -15.62
N SER A 779 15.58 -16.15 -16.56
CA SER A 779 14.86 -17.41 -16.35
C SER A 779 15.79 -18.63 -16.40
N ALA A 780 15.34 -19.74 -15.81
CA ALA A 780 16.11 -20.98 -15.72
C ALA A 780 16.32 -21.65 -17.09
N THR A 781 15.32 -21.58 -17.97
CA THR A 781 15.36 -22.21 -19.30
C THR A 781 15.96 -21.30 -20.38
N LYS A 782 16.05 -19.98 -20.13
CA LYS A 782 16.51 -18.98 -21.10
C LYS A 782 15.74 -19.02 -22.42
N ILE A 783 14.45 -19.34 -22.40
CA ILE A 783 13.57 -19.22 -23.58
C ILE A 783 13.27 -17.74 -23.79
N PRO A 784 13.63 -17.13 -24.94
CA PRO A 784 13.32 -15.74 -25.21
C PRO A 784 11.87 -15.55 -25.65
N GLU A 785 11.33 -14.36 -25.43
CA GLU A 785 10.09 -13.93 -26.04
C GLU A 785 10.28 -13.60 -27.54
N PRO A 786 9.30 -13.88 -28.42
CA PRO A 786 9.37 -13.50 -29.84
C PRO A 786 9.55 -11.99 -30.05
N ILE A 787 10.44 -11.61 -30.97
CA ILE A 787 10.75 -10.20 -31.29
C ILE A 787 9.52 -9.46 -31.82
N GLU A 788 8.62 -10.17 -32.50
CA GLU A 788 7.34 -9.66 -32.98
C GLU A 788 6.54 -8.99 -31.85
N LYS A 789 6.46 -9.62 -30.66
CA LYS A 789 5.79 -9.03 -29.49
C LYS A 789 6.45 -7.70 -29.10
N GLY A 790 7.79 -7.66 -29.08
CA GLY A 790 8.56 -6.45 -28.83
C GLY A 790 8.31 -5.30 -29.79
N MET A 791 8.22 -5.59 -31.08
CA MET A 791 7.94 -4.60 -32.11
C MET A 791 6.54 -4.00 -31.95
N LEU A 792 5.54 -4.86 -31.72
CA LEU A 792 4.17 -4.40 -31.49
C LEU A 792 4.07 -3.60 -30.19
N ARG A 793 4.71 -4.04 -29.11
CA ARG A 793 4.78 -3.27 -27.87
C ARG A 793 5.43 -1.90 -28.07
N ALA A 794 6.55 -1.84 -28.81
CA ALA A 794 7.22 -0.57 -29.12
C ALA A 794 6.35 0.36 -29.98
N ALA A 795 5.61 -0.17 -30.95
CA ALA A 795 4.68 0.59 -31.78
C ALA A 795 3.57 1.25 -30.96
N HIS A 796 3.07 0.56 -29.94
CA HIS A 796 2.04 1.05 -29.01
C HIS A 796 2.61 1.79 -27.79
N LYS A 797 3.94 1.94 -27.68
CA LYS A 797 4.64 2.53 -26.53
C LYS A 797 4.31 1.85 -25.20
N VAL A 798 4.13 0.53 -25.21
CA VAL A 798 3.91 -0.29 -24.01
C VAL A 798 5.17 -1.08 -23.64
N PHE A 799 5.27 -1.42 -22.36
CA PHE A 799 6.45 -2.05 -21.77
C PHE A 799 6.08 -3.38 -21.11
N VAL A 800 7.02 -4.32 -21.15
CA VAL A 800 6.84 -5.66 -20.61
C VAL A 800 7.44 -5.77 -19.22
N PHE A 801 6.78 -6.51 -18.33
CA PHE A 801 7.34 -6.92 -17.04
C PHE A 801 8.06 -8.27 -17.14
N ARG A 802 8.67 -8.72 -16.04
CA ARG A 802 9.56 -9.90 -16.02
C ARG A 802 8.89 -11.23 -16.40
N ASP A 803 7.55 -11.28 -16.39
CA ASP A 803 6.75 -12.47 -16.69
C ASP A 803 6.06 -12.43 -18.05
N GLY A 804 6.31 -11.37 -18.85
CA GLY A 804 5.71 -11.18 -20.17
C GLY A 804 4.47 -10.27 -20.21
N THR A 805 3.92 -9.88 -19.06
CA THR A 805 2.69 -9.06 -18.98
C THR A 805 2.96 -7.56 -19.02
N CYS A 806 1.97 -6.78 -19.47
CA CYS A 806 1.92 -5.31 -19.41
C CYS A 806 1.08 -4.88 -18.20
N ARG A 807 1.61 -3.98 -17.37
CA ARG A 807 1.10 -3.75 -16.01
C ARG A 807 0.90 -2.28 -15.70
N PHE A 808 -0.19 -1.96 -15.02
CA PHE A 808 -0.46 -0.64 -14.47
C PHE A 808 -0.58 -0.70 -12.96
N ASP A 809 0.24 0.08 -12.24
CA ASP A 809 0.19 0.17 -10.78
C ASP A 809 -0.66 1.36 -10.33
N ALA A 810 -1.58 1.11 -9.40
CA ALA A 810 -2.38 2.14 -8.76
C ALA A 810 -2.40 1.95 -7.23
N THR A 811 -2.42 3.05 -6.47
CA THR A 811 -2.69 2.99 -5.03
C THR A 811 -4.12 2.51 -4.80
N ASP A 812 -4.30 1.56 -3.88
CA ASP A 812 -5.60 0.96 -3.62
C ASP A 812 -6.46 1.78 -2.64
N ILE A 813 -7.74 1.96 -2.97
CA ILE A 813 -8.73 2.63 -2.11
C ILE A 813 -10.01 1.80 -2.04
N PRO A 814 -10.54 1.52 -0.84
CA PRO A 814 -11.78 0.78 -0.71
C PRO A 814 -12.95 1.66 -1.17
N LEU A 815 -13.90 1.06 -1.87
CA LEU A 815 -15.14 1.69 -2.29
C LEU A 815 -16.29 0.71 -2.16
N THR A 816 -17.34 1.08 -1.43
CA THR A 816 -18.54 0.24 -1.28
C THR A 816 -19.69 0.71 -2.16
N HIS A 817 -19.71 1.98 -2.52
CA HIS A 817 -20.82 2.63 -3.22
C HIS A 817 -20.32 3.78 -4.09
N PHE A 818 -20.97 4.01 -5.22
CA PHE A 818 -20.64 5.09 -6.15
C PHE A 818 -21.90 5.78 -6.67
N LYS A 819 -21.77 7.01 -7.16
CA LYS A 819 -22.78 7.66 -8.01
C LYS A 819 -22.33 7.52 -9.46
N PRO A 820 -23.23 7.18 -10.41
CA PRO A 820 -22.85 7.09 -11.83
C PRO A 820 -22.11 8.32 -12.38
N ARG A 821 -22.44 9.52 -11.88
CA ARG A 821 -21.75 10.77 -12.25
C ARG A 821 -20.26 10.77 -11.92
N GLU A 822 -19.86 10.15 -10.81
CA GLU A 822 -18.48 10.13 -10.30
C GLU A 822 -17.55 9.29 -11.17
N ILE A 823 -18.09 8.31 -11.89
CA ILE A 823 -17.31 7.29 -12.59
C ILE A 823 -17.33 7.45 -14.12
N SER A 824 -17.88 8.57 -14.60
CA SER A 824 -18.01 8.89 -16.03
C SER A 824 -18.66 7.78 -16.89
N THR A 825 -19.64 7.06 -16.35
CA THR A 825 -20.28 5.92 -17.04
C THR A 825 -21.79 6.13 -17.19
N SER A 826 -22.33 5.83 -18.37
CA SER A 826 -23.75 6.03 -18.66
C SER A 826 -24.64 5.04 -17.88
N LEU A 827 -25.86 5.49 -17.55
CA LEU A 827 -26.86 4.62 -16.88
C LEU A 827 -27.21 3.39 -17.72
N GLU A 828 -27.20 3.50 -19.05
CA GLU A 828 -27.47 2.37 -19.95
C GLU A 828 -26.39 1.30 -19.84
N GLN A 829 -25.11 1.68 -19.85
CA GLN A 829 -24.00 0.75 -19.66
C GLN A 829 -24.03 0.09 -18.27
N LEU A 830 -24.34 0.86 -17.22
CA LEU A 830 -24.49 0.32 -15.86
C LEU A 830 -25.61 -0.73 -15.79
N ARG A 831 -26.77 -0.46 -16.40
CA ARG A 831 -27.87 -1.43 -16.47
C ARG A 831 -27.47 -2.70 -17.23
N LYS A 832 -26.75 -2.58 -18.36
CA LYS A 832 -26.19 -3.75 -19.09
C LYS A 832 -25.23 -4.57 -18.24
N MET A 833 -24.53 -3.94 -17.30
CA MET A 833 -23.62 -4.59 -16.36
C MET A 833 -24.32 -5.17 -15.11
N GLY A 834 -25.65 -5.05 -15.02
CA GLY A 834 -26.47 -5.60 -13.94
C GLY A 834 -26.72 -4.64 -12.77
N TYR A 835 -26.53 -3.33 -12.96
CA TYR A 835 -26.91 -2.30 -11.99
C TYR A 835 -28.30 -1.75 -12.31
N THR A 836 -29.32 -2.25 -11.60
CA THR A 836 -30.74 -1.96 -11.89
C THR A 836 -31.40 -1.07 -10.84
N THR A 837 -30.91 -1.11 -9.60
CA THR A 837 -31.48 -0.39 -8.46
C THR A 837 -30.39 0.35 -7.67
N ASP A 838 -30.82 1.40 -6.95
CA ASP A 838 -29.99 2.13 -6.00
C ASP A 838 -29.98 1.45 -4.62
N THR A 839 -29.25 2.05 -3.67
CA THR A 839 -29.16 1.60 -2.26
C THR A 839 -30.50 1.49 -1.54
N LEU A 840 -31.54 2.21 -1.98
CA LEU A 840 -32.88 2.19 -1.40
C LEU A 840 -33.82 1.23 -2.13
N GLY A 841 -33.30 0.45 -3.09
CA GLY A 841 -34.09 -0.46 -3.92
C GLY A 841 -34.92 0.24 -5.00
N LYS A 842 -34.72 1.55 -5.24
CA LYS A 842 -35.42 2.27 -6.31
C LYS A 842 -34.74 2.00 -7.65
N PRO A 843 -35.49 1.96 -8.77
CA PRO A 843 -34.89 1.82 -10.10
C PRO A 843 -33.83 2.90 -10.38
N LEU A 844 -32.72 2.51 -10.99
CA LEU A 844 -31.64 3.42 -11.37
C LEU A 844 -32.07 4.28 -12.56
N THR A 845 -32.42 5.54 -12.33
CA THR A 845 -32.93 6.51 -13.33
C THR A 845 -32.16 7.82 -13.37
N SER A 846 -31.36 8.13 -12.34
CA SER A 846 -30.60 9.37 -12.21
C SER A 846 -29.10 9.11 -11.95
N PRO A 847 -28.19 9.95 -12.49
CA PRO A 847 -26.76 9.82 -12.25
C PRO A 847 -26.30 10.22 -10.83
N ASP A 848 -27.16 10.84 -10.03
CA ASP A 848 -26.88 11.22 -8.64
C ASP A 848 -27.35 10.18 -7.61
N GLN A 849 -28.01 9.09 -8.06
CA GLN A 849 -28.36 7.97 -7.19
C GLN A 849 -27.10 7.22 -6.73
N VAL A 850 -27.09 6.82 -5.46
CA VAL A 850 -25.99 6.03 -4.88
C VAL A 850 -26.27 4.56 -5.10
N VAL A 851 -25.33 3.87 -5.75
CA VAL A 851 -25.42 2.46 -6.16
C VAL A 851 -24.38 1.62 -5.42
N PRO A 852 -24.73 0.45 -4.83
CA PRO A 852 -23.77 -0.46 -4.23
C PRO A 852 -22.82 -1.03 -5.28
N LEU A 853 -21.51 -0.94 -5.04
CA LEU A 853 -20.49 -1.51 -5.92
C LEU A 853 -20.51 -3.04 -5.80
N LYS A 854 -20.60 -3.75 -6.93
CA LYS A 854 -20.50 -5.21 -6.92
C LYS A 854 -19.07 -5.66 -6.59
N VAL A 855 -18.94 -6.81 -5.95
CA VAL A 855 -17.69 -7.22 -5.26
C VAL A 855 -16.44 -7.38 -6.14
N GLN A 856 -16.60 -7.64 -7.43
CA GLN A 856 -15.50 -7.79 -8.42
C GLN A 856 -15.50 -6.66 -9.45
N ASP A 857 -16.18 -5.55 -9.19
CA ASP A 857 -16.15 -4.38 -10.04
C ASP A 857 -15.18 -3.33 -9.47
N ILE A 858 -14.41 -2.69 -10.36
CA ILE A 858 -13.38 -1.70 -9.99
C ILE A 858 -13.47 -0.43 -10.83
N LEU A 859 -12.92 0.66 -10.30
CA LEU A 859 -12.70 1.92 -11.02
C LEU A 859 -11.21 2.12 -11.26
N LEU A 860 -10.86 2.53 -12.48
CA LEU A 860 -9.49 2.88 -12.83
C LEU A 860 -9.28 4.39 -12.82
N SER A 861 -8.06 4.82 -12.55
CA SER A 861 -7.66 6.19 -12.89
C SER A 861 -7.69 6.41 -14.41
N ARG A 862 -7.89 7.66 -14.87
CA ARG A 862 -7.79 7.99 -16.30
C ARG A 862 -6.43 7.63 -16.91
N ASN A 863 -5.35 7.79 -16.15
CA ASN A 863 -4.01 7.37 -16.57
C ASN A 863 -3.95 5.85 -16.84
N GLY A 864 -4.66 5.07 -16.02
CA GLY A 864 -4.82 3.62 -16.21
C GLY A 864 -5.60 3.29 -17.47
N ALA A 865 -6.71 3.99 -17.70
CA ALA A 865 -7.52 3.82 -18.91
C ALA A 865 -6.71 4.11 -20.19
N GLU A 866 -5.94 5.20 -20.19
CA GLU A 866 -5.07 5.57 -21.32
C GLU A 866 -4.01 4.50 -21.60
N TYR A 867 -3.37 3.98 -20.55
CA TYR A 867 -2.36 2.94 -20.71
C TYR A 867 -2.97 1.62 -21.19
N LEU A 868 -4.07 1.16 -20.57
CA LEU A 868 -4.72 -0.09 -20.97
C LEU A 868 -5.32 -0.02 -22.37
N PHE A 869 -5.74 1.17 -22.84
CA PHE A 869 -6.14 1.36 -24.24
C PHE A 869 -4.99 1.07 -25.21
N LYS A 870 -3.76 1.52 -24.89
CA LYS A 870 -2.55 1.19 -25.67
C LYS A 870 -2.23 -0.30 -25.62
N VAL A 871 -2.38 -0.93 -24.44
CA VAL A 871 -2.18 -2.39 -24.29
C VAL A 871 -3.22 -3.16 -25.12
N ALA A 872 -4.49 -2.75 -25.14
CA ALA A 872 -5.53 -3.37 -25.95
C ALA A 872 -5.21 -3.29 -27.46
N GLY A 873 -4.75 -2.13 -27.93
CA GLY A 873 -4.27 -1.96 -29.32
C GLY A 873 -3.10 -2.89 -29.65
N PHE A 874 -2.16 -3.06 -28.71
CA PHE A 874 -1.09 -4.06 -28.83
C PHE A 874 -1.63 -5.49 -28.92
N ILE A 875 -2.59 -5.87 -28.08
CA ILE A 875 -3.19 -7.22 -28.09
C ILE A 875 -3.93 -7.49 -29.40
N ASP A 876 -4.69 -6.52 -29.92
CA ASP A 876 -5.38 -6.68 -31.19
C ASP A 876 -4.41 -6.87 -32.36
N ASP A 877 -3.36 -6.05 -32.43
CA ASP A 877 -2.31 -6.21 -33.42
C ASP A 877 -1.56 -7.53 -33.25
N LEU A 878 -1.35 -7.98 -32.01
CA LEU A 878 -0.72 -9.27 -31.72
C LEU A 878 -1.58 -10.43 -32.23
N MET A 879 -2.89 -10.38 -31.99
CA MET A 879 -3.86 -11.36 -32.49
C MET A 879 -3.83 -11.44 -34.02
N VAL A 880 -3.86 -10.30 -34.70
CA VAL A 880 -3.89 -10.24 -36.17
C VAL A 880 -2.55 -10.64 -36.78
N LYS A 881 -1.45 -9.99 -36.35
CA LYS A 881 -0.15 -10.05 -37.04
C LYS A 881 0.67 -11.28 -36.65
N LEU A 882 0.60 -11.72 -35.39
CA LEU A 882 1.36 -12.90 -34.94
C LEU A 882 0.52 -14.18 -35.02
N TYR A 883 -0.70 -14.16 -34.46
CA TYR A 883 -1.53 -15.37 -34.35
C TYR A 883 -2.43 -15.62 -35.56
N GLY A 884 -2.62 -14.63 -36.44
CA GLY A 884 -3.49 -14.74 -37.62
C GLY A 884 -4.98 -14.89 -37.25
N MET A 885 -5.38 -14.24 -36.16
CA MET A 885 -6.73 -14.29 -35.58
C MET A 885 -7.43 -12.94 -35.68
N LYS A 886 -8.73 -12.89 -35.39
CA LYS A 886 -9.48 -11.63 -35.31
C LYS A 886 -9.01 -10.81 -34.10
N PRO A 887 -9.08 -9.46 -34.17
CA PRO A 887 -8.85 -8.62 -33.00
C PRO A 887 -9.85 -8.97 -31.89
N PHE A 888 -9.44 -8.85 -30.64
CA PHE A 888 -10.23 -9.25 -29.47
C PHE A 888 -11.00 -8.07 -28.87
N TYR A 889 -10.32 -6.94 -28.63
CA TYR A 889 -10.90 -5.77 -27.95
C TYR A 889 -11.52 -4.79 -28.94
N ASN A 890 -10.79 -4.43 -30.00
CA ASN A 890 -11.17 -3.50 -31.05
C ASN A 890 -11.68 -2.14 -30.53
N PHE A 891 -11.10 -1.64 -29.45
CA PHE A 891 -11.49 -0.36 -28.85
C PHE A 891 -11.28 0.81 -29.81
N LYS A 892 -12.22 1.75 -29.81
CA LYS A 892 -12.17 3.00 -30.58
C LYS A 892 -11.89 4.19 -29.69
N LYS A 893 -12.29 4.11 -28.42
CA LYS A 893 -12.10 5.13 -27.39
C LYS A 893 -11.84 4.48 -26.03
N GLN A 894 -11.35 5.25 -25.07
CA GLN A 894 -10.99 4.73 -23.75
C GLN A 894 -12.22 4.18 -22.99
N GLU A 895 -13.40 4.74 -23.23
CA GLU A 895 -14.66 4.31 -22.61
C GLU A 895 -15.08 2.90 -23.00
N ASP A 896 -14.52 2.34 -24.09
CA ASP A 896 -14.81 0.97 -24.51
C ASP A 896 -14.18 -0.08 -23.57
N ILE A 897 -13.27 0.33 -22.68
CA ILE A 897 -12.73 -0.50 -21.59
C ILE A 897 -13.82 -0.82 -20.55
N VAL A 898 -14.88 -0.01 -20.43
CA VAL A 898 -15.97 -0.28 -19.49
C VAL A 898 -16.67 -1.59 -19.85
N GLY A 899 -16.82 -2.46 -18.85
CA GLY A 899 -17.35 -3.82 -18.98
C GLY A 899 -16.28 -4.89 -19.23
N GLN A 900 -15.03 -4.51 -19.49
CA GLN A 900 -13.95 -5.45 -19.80
C GLN A 900 -13.35 -6.07 -18.54
N LEU A 901 -12.93 -7.32 -18.66
CA LEU A 901 -12.28 -8.06 -17.58
C LEU A 901 -10.78 -7.78 -17.52
N VAL A 902 -10.29 -7.65 -16.29
CA VAL A 902 -8.89 -7.45 -15.95
C VAL A 902 -8.50 -8.34 -14.78
N ILE A 903 -7.21 -8.54 -14.60
CA ILE A 903 -6.62 -9.26 -13.47
C ILE A 903 -6.06 -8.22 -12.51
N GLY A 904 -6.62 -8.16 -11.31
CA GLY A 904 -6.04 -7.44 -10.17
C GLY A 904 -5.02 -8.31 -9.47
N LEU A 905 -3.81 -7.80 -9.26
CA LEU A 905 -2.71 -8.53 -8.62
C LEU A 905 -1.93 -7.60 -7.69
N SER A 906 -1.75 -8.01 -6.44
CA SER A 906 -0.94 -7.26 -5.49
C SER A 906 0.53 -7.70 -5.52
N PRO A 907 1.47 -6.86 -5.06
CA PRO A 907 2.85 -7.28 -4.83
C PRO A 907 2.91 -8.45 -3.83
N HIS A 908 3.99 -9.22 -3.86
CA HIS A 908 4.26 -10.37 -3.00
C HIS A 908 3.24 -11.52 -3.05
N THR A 909 2.26 -11.48 -3.95
CA THR A 909 1.27 -12.55 -4.14
C THR A 909 1.48 -13.26 -5.47
N SER A 910 0.85 -14.42 -5.62
CA SER A 910 0.87 -15.22 -6.85
C SER A 910 -0.51 -15.62 -7.38
N ALA A 911 -1.57 -15.11 -6.75
CA ALA A 911 -2.95 -15.32 -7.18
C ALA A 911 -3.53 -13.97 -7.64
N GLY A 912 -3.85 -13.89 -8.94
CA GLY A 912 -4.63 -12.78 -9.47
C GLY A 912 -6.11 -12.93 -9.10
N VAL A 913 -6.86 -11.83 -9.13
CA VAL A 913 -8.31 -11.81 -8.93
C VAL A 913 -8.96 -11.23 -10.18
N LEU A 914 -9.92 -11.96 -10.74
CA LEU A 914 -10.69 -11.50 -11.89
C LEU A 914 -11.61 -10.36 -11.46
N VAL A 915 -11.53 -9.23 -12.15
CA VAL A 915 -12.39 -8.08 -11.90
C VAL A 915 -12.83 -7.42 -13.20
N ARG A 916 -13.89 -6.63 -13.14
CA ARG A 916 -14.47 -5.91 -14.27
C ARG A 916 -14.32 -4.40 -14.06
N VAL A 917 -13.89 -3.69 -15.10
CA VAL A 917 -13.82 -2.23 -15.05
C VAL A 917 -15.21 -1.65 -15.30
N ILE A 918 -15.71 -0.79 -14.43
CA ILE A 918 -17.05 -0.19 -14.61
C ILE A 918 -17.03 1.32 -14.85
N GLY A 919 -15.88 1.97 -14.73
CA GLY A 919 -15.75 3.41 -14.95
C GLY A 919 -14.38 3.94 -14.53
N PHE A 920 -14.25 5.28 -14.57
CA PHE A 920 -12.98 5.97 -14.36
C PHE A 920 -13.09 7.14 -13.40
N THR A 921 -11.99 7.44 -12.71
CA THR A 921 -11.85 8.62 -11.85
C THR A 921 -10.61 9.43 -12.23
N ASP A 922 -10.61 10.73 -11.92
CA ASP A 922 -9.45 11.61 -12.12
C ASP A 922 -8.37 11.45 -11.03
N ALA A 923 -8.75 10.93 -9.85
CA ALA A 923 -7.80 10.61 -8.80
C ALA A 923 -6.77 9.56 -9.27
N HIS A 924 -5.51 9.73 -8.85
CA HIS A 924 -4.38 8.84 -9.16
C HIS A 924 -4.38 7.55 -8.32
N VAL A 925 -5.50 6.83 -8.34
CA VAL A 925 -5.78 5.68 -7.47
C VAL A 925 -6.63 4.64 -8.21
N GLY A 926 -6.74 3.43 -7.67
CA GLY A 926 -7.66 2.40 -8.12
C GLY A 926 -8.68 2.11 -7.02
N PHE A 927 -9.97 2.32 -7.31
CA PHE A 927 -11.03 2.01 -6.35
C PHE A 927 -11.55 0.59 -6.56
N GLY A 928 -11.79 -0.13 -5.48
CA GLY A 928 -12.40 -1.46 -5.53
C GLY A 928 -13.14 -1.81 -4.26
N HIS A 929 -13.96 -2.85 -4.33
CA HIS A 929 -14.68 -3.33 -3.15
C HIS A 929 -13.69 -3.80 -2.05
N PRO A 930 -13.96 -3.59 -0.74
CA PRO A 930 -13.09 -4.07 0.33
C PRO A 930 -12.75 -5.56 0.25
N TYR A 931 -13.68 -6.38 -0.23
CA TYR A 931 -13.43 -7.81 -0.47
C TYR A 931 -12.42 -8.06 -1.60
N PHE A 932 -12.38 -7.22 -2.64
CA PHE A 932 -11.36 -7.31 -3.68
C PHE A 932 -9.96 -6.97 -3.17
N HIS A 933 -9.82 -5.96 -2.32
CA HIS A 933 -8.52 -5.63 -1.71
C HIS A 933 -8.04 -6.76 -0.78
N THR A 934 -8.93 -7.24 0.10
CA THR A 934 -8.60 -8.32 1.05
C THR A 934 -8.44 -9.70 0.41
N ALA A 935 -9.13 -10.00 -0.71
CA ALA A 935 -8.92 -11.23 -1.48
C ALA A 935 -7.49 -11.37 -2.02
N LYS A 936 -6.81 -10.23 -2.23
CA LYS A 936 -5.42 -10.18 -2.66
C LYS A 936 -4.43 -10.11 -1.48
N ARG A 937 -4.89 -10.35 -0.24
CA ARG A 937 -4.09 -10.29 0.99
C ARG A 937 -3.41 -8.93 1.20
N ARG A 938 -4.13 -7.84 0.90
CA ARG A 938 -3.69 -6.46 1.12
C ARG A 938 -4.63 -5.70 2.04
N ASN A 939 -4.05 -4.72 2.72
CA ASN A 939 -4.76 -3.73 3.51
C ASN A 939 -4.88 -2.47 2.65
N ALA A 940 -5.98 -1.72 2.78
CA ALA A 940 -6.09 -0.44 2.09
C ALA A 940 -5.45 0.68 2.92
N ASP A 941 -4.19 0.51 3.28
CA ASP A 941 -3.42 1.47 4.08
C ASP A 941 -2.43 2.28 3.22
N GLY A 942 -2.66 2.33 1.90
CA GLY A 942 -1.80 2.98 0.90
C GLY A 942 -0.79 2.02 0.28
N ASP A 943 -1.20 0.76 0.10
CA ASP A 943 -0.49 -0.20 -0.72
C ASP A 943 -0.82 0.02 -2.20
N GLU A 944 -0.18 -0.75 -3.07
CA GLU A 944 -0.33 -0.60 -4.51
C GLU A 944 -0.83 -1.91 -5.09
N ASP A 945 -1.82 -1.83 -5.97
CA ASP A 945 -2.31 -2.95 -6.77
C ASP A 945 -1.88 -2.77 -8.22
N THR A 946 -1.62 -3.89 -8.89
CA THR A 946 -1.37 -3.94 -10.32
C THR A 946 -2.63 -4.42 -11.05
N VAL A 947 -2.95 -3.78 -12.17
CA VAL A 947 -4.01 -4.20 -13.10
C VAL A 947 -3.38 -4.66 -14.42
N ILE A 948 -3.85 -5.79 -14.94
CA ILE A 948 -3.44 -6.41 -16.21
C ILE A 948 -4.70 -6.70 -17.03
N LEU A 949 -4.75 -6.33 -18.31
CA LEU A 949 -5.86 -6.75 -19.19
C LEU A 949 -5.95 -8.29 -19.24
N LEU A 950 -7.15 -8.86 -19.14
CA LEU A 950 -7.30 -10.32 -19.06
C LEU A 950 -6.57 -11.03 -20.21
N MET A 951 -6.78 -10.59 -21.45
CA MET A 951 -6.18 -11.23 -22.63
C MET A 951 -4.65 -11.06 -22.69
N ASP A 952 -4.11 -9.96 -22.14
CA ASP A 952 -2.65 -9.81 -22.00
C ASP A 952 -2.06 -10.84 -21.03
N GLY A 953 -2.73 -11.04 -19.89
CA GLY A 953 -2.39 -12.10 -18.94
C GLY A 953 -2.42 -13.48 -19.60
N LEU A 954 -3.52 -13.84 -20.28
CA LEU A 954 -3.68 -15.18 -20.86
C LEU A 954 -2.69 -15.46 -22.00
N LEU A 955 -2.40 -14.48 -22.87
CA LEU A 955 -1.52 -14.66 -24.02
C LEU A 955 -0.03 -14.52 -23.68
N ASN A 956 0.35 -13.52 -22.89
CA ASN A 956 1.74 -13.10 -22.79
C ASN A 956 2.46 -13.58 -21.52
N PHE A 957 1.72 -13.97 -20.48
CA PHE A 957 2.31 -14.56 -19.29
C PHE A 957 2.97 -15.92 -19.59
N SER A 958 4.17 -16.16 -19.08
CA SER A 958 4.73 -17.52 -19.06
C SER A 958 5.60 -17.79 -17.84
N ARG A 959 5.44 -18.98 -17.24
CA ARG A 959 6.30 -19.46 -16.15
C ARG A 959 7.75 -19.60 -16.61
N PHE A 960 7.99 -19.81 -17.91
CA PHE A 960 9.33 -19.89 -18.51
C PHE A 960 10.07 -18.54 -18.56
N PHE A 961 9.39 -17.42 -18.31
CA PHE A 961 10.00 -16.10 -18.21
C PHE A 961 10.40 -15.73 -16.77
N LEU A 962 9.81 -16.40 -15.77
CA LEU A 962 10.06 -16.07 -14.38
C LEU A 962 11.54 -16.25 -13.99
N PRO A 963 12.10 -15.34 -13.17
CA PRO A 963 13.47 -15.45 -12.68
C PRO A 963 13.73 -16.77 -11.94
N GLU A 964 14.92 -17.34 -12.13
CA GLU A 964 15.38 -18.52 -11.37
C GLU A 964 15.74 -18.19 -9.92
N SER A 965 16.07 -16.92 -9.63
CA SER A 965 16.42 -16.45 -8.29
C SER A 965 15.23 -16.54 -7.33
N ARG A 966 15.51 -16.77 -6.04
CA ARG A 966 14.51 -16.74 -4.96
C ARG A 966 13.66 -15.47 -5.02
N GLY A 967 12.34 -15.64 -4.90
CA GLY A 967 11.37 -14.57 -5.04
C GLY A 967 11.00 -14.23 -6.50
N GLY A 968 11.45 -15.02 -7.48
CA GLY A 968 11.15 -14.83 -8.89
C GLY A 968 9.66 -14.98 -9.23
N THR A 969 8.95 -15.83 -8.50
CA THR A 969 7.50 -16.06 -8.68
C THR A 969 6.61 -15.08 -7.92
N MET A 970 7.19 -14.20 -7.09
CA MET A 970 6.43 -13.09 -6.50
C MET A 970 5.83 -12.21 -7.58
N ASP A 971 4.65 -11.66 -7.33
CA ASP A 971 3.95 -10.76 -8.23
C ASP A 971 3.64 -11.41 -9.59
N ALA A 972 3.55 -12.73 -9.70
CA ALA A 972 3.21 -13.42 -10.95
C ALA A 972 1.82 -14.06 -10.84
N PRO A 973 0.89 -13.87 -11.79
CA PRO A 973 -0.46 -14.44 -11.72
C PRO A 973 -0.44 -15.95 -12.05
N LEU A 974 0.07 -16.78 -11.14
CA LEU A 974 0.17 -18.23 -11.34
C LEU A 974 -1.20 -18.92 -11.41
N VAL A 975 -2.15 -18.38 -10.65
CA VAL A 975 -3.56 -18.79 -10.61
C VAL A 975 -4.45 -17.55 -10.65
N LEU A 976 -5.69 -17.71 -11.11
CA LEU A 976 -6.68 -16.64 -11.21
C LEU A 976 -7.93 -17.00 -10.41
N THR A 977 -8.18 -16.26 -9.34
CA THR A 977 -9.42 -16.34 -8.57
C THR A 977 -10.57 -15.81 -9.43
N THR A 978 -11.53 -16.66 -9.76
CA THR A 978 -12.65 -16.31 -10.65
C THR A 978 -13.82 -15.68 -9.91
N GLU A 979 -14.00 -16.05 -8.63
CA GLU A 979 -15.10 -15.62 -7.78
C GLU A 979 -14.57 -15.22 -6.41
N ILE A 980 -15.04 -14.08 -5.89
CA ILE A 980 -14.72 -13.65 -4.53
C ILE A 980 -15.77 -14.23 -3.58
N ASN A 981 -15.32 -15.11 -2.68
CA ASN A 981 -16.09 -15.54 -1.52
C ASN A 981 -15.65 -14.74 -0.28
N PRO A 982 -16.49 -13.85 0.29
CA PRO A 982 -16.14 -13.04 1.46
C PRO A 982 -15.72 -13.86 2.69
N LYS A 983 -16.11 -15.14 2.79
CA LYS A 983 -15.68 -16.04 3.86
C LYS A 983 -14.19 -16.44 3.75
N GLU A 984 -13.63 -16.34 2.54
CA GLU A 984 -12.28 -16.79 2.18
C GLU A 984 -11.27 -15.65 2.00
N VAL A 985 -11.68 -14.39 2.20
CA VAL A 985 -10.79 -13.24 2.14
C VAL A 985 -10.22 -12.89 3.51
N ASP A 986 -9.24 -11.98 3.55
CA ASP A 986 -8.64 -11.53 4.81
C ASP A 986 -9.67 -10.95 5.80
N ASP A 987 -9.49 -11.28 7.08
CA ASP A 987 -10.40 -10.96 8.18
C ASP A 987 -10.42 -9.48 8.55
N GLU A 988 -9.57 -8.65 7.94
CA GLU A 988 -9.67 -7.19 8.02
C GLU A 988 -11.02 -6.67 7.50
N SER A 989 -11.51 -7.19 6.37
CA SER A 989 -12.82 -6.81 5.85
C SER A 989 -13.96 -7.28 6.77
N HIS A 990 -13.76 -8.38 7.51
CA HIS A 990 -14.76 -8.94 8.42
C HIS A 990 -15.03 -8.03 9.62
N ALA A 991 -14.03 -7.25 10.04
CA ALA A 991 -14.16 -6.30 11.14
C ALA A 991 -14.91 -5.01 10.75
N MET A 992 -15.08 -4.75 9.45
CA MET A 992 -15.74 -3.53 8.97
C MET A 992 -17.22 -3.52 9.35
N GLU A 993 -17.67 -2.41 9.93
CA GLU A 993 -19.07 -2.17 10.27
C GLU A 993 -19.95 -1.96 9.03
N THR A 994 -21.21 -2.38 9.13
CA THR A 994 -22.19 -2.33 8.02
C THR A 994 -23.39 -1.43 8.32
N VAL A 995 -23.30 -0.64 9.38
CA VAL A 995 -24.39 0.24 9.85
C VAL A 995 -24.39 1.59 9.12
N THR A 996 -25.57 2.20 9.01
CA THR A 996 -25.74 3.56 8.48
C THR A 996 -25.70 4.65 9.55
N GLU A 997 -25.88 4.28 10.81
CA GLU A 997 -25.71 5.14 11.98
C GLU A 997 -25.07 4.33 13.11
N TYR A 998 -24.22 4.96 13.93
CA TYR A 998 -23.67 4.28 15.10
C TYR A 998 -24.64 4.31 16.27
N PRO A 999 -24.70 3.23 17.07
CA PRO A 999 -25.54 3.19 18.26
C PRO A 999 -24.97 4.10 19.36
N TYR A 1000 -25.86 4.62 20.22
CA TYR A 1000 -25.47 5.38 21.41
C TYR A 1000 -24.40 4.69 22.27
N ALA A 1001 -24.49 3.35 22.36
CA ALA A 1001 -23.56 2.52 23.13
C ALA A 1001 -22.08 2.72 22.71
N LEU A 1002 -21.79 3.00 21.44
CA LEU A 1002 -20.43 3.31 20.98
C LEU A 1002 -19.84 4.48 21.76
N TYR A 1003 -20.60 5.58 21.88
CA TYR A 1003 -20.15 6.80 22.52
C TYR A 1003 -19.93 6.60 24.02
N GLU A 1004 -20.85 5.90 24.70
CA GLU A 1004 -20.72 5.58 26.13
C GLU A 1004 -19.50 4.69 26.42
N LEU A 1005 -19.27 3.68 25.60
CA LEU A 1005 -18.11 2.79 25.71
C LEU A 1005 -16.79 3.54 25.40
N SER A 1006 -16.83 4.48 24.45
CA SER A 1006 -15.66 5.28 24.08
C SER A 1006 -15.21 6.20 25.21
N ASP A 1007 -16.13 6.80 25.97
CA ASP A 1007 -15.82 7.71 27.07
C ASP A 1007 -15.08 7.02 28.22
N ARG A 1008 -15.25 5.70 28.36
CA ARG A 1008 -14.59 4.87 29.41
C ARG A 1008 -13.40 4.04 28.90
N PHE A 1009 -12.96 4.26 27.67
CA PHE A 1009 -11.89 3.49 27.03
C PHE A 1009 -12.12 1.98 26.98
N ALA A 1010 -13.37 1.56 26.72
CA ALA A 1010 -13.73 0.14 26.70
C ALA A 1010 -12.99 -0.63 25.60
N ALA A 1011 -12.88 -1.96 25.77
CA ALA A 1011 -12.37 -2.81 24.71
C ALA A 1011 -13.37 -2.86 23.54
N PRO A 1012 -12.93 -2.85 22.26
CA PRO A 1012 -13.85 -2.90 21.12
C PRO A 1012 -14.73 -4.15 21.09
N SER A 1013 -14.31 -5.24 21.74
CA SER A 1013 -15.10 -6.47 21.85
C SER A 1013 -16.35 -6.33 22.72
N GLU A 1014 -16.46 -5.28 23.54
CA GLU A 1014 -17.67 -4.98 24.33
C GLU A 1014 -18.78 -4.32 23.50
N LEU A 1015 -18.44 -3.78 22.31
CA LEU A 1015 -19.41 -3.12 21.44
C LEU A 1015 -20.13 -4.14 20.57
N GLU A 1016 -21.43 -4.26 20.78
CA GLU A 1016 -22.32 -4.99 19.87
C GLU A 1016 -22.70 -4.11 18.68
N ILE A 1017 -22.07 -4.37 17.53
CA ILE A 1017 -22.34 -3.69 16.26
C ILE A 1017 -22.41 -4.69 15.11
N ASP A 1018 -23.20 -4.38 14.08
CA ASP A 1018 -23.24 -5.19 12.87
C ASP A 1018 -21.99 -4.97 12.02
N THR A 1019 -21.36 -6.09 11.68
CA THR A 1019 -20.11 -6.17 10.93
C THR A 1019 -20.27 -7.15 9.79
N VAL A 1020 -19.39 -7.05 8.79
CA VAL A 1020 -19.32 -8.02 7.69
C VAL A 1020 -19.26 -9.46 8.21
N LYS A 1021 -18.54 -9.70 9.31
CA LYS A 1021 -18.44 -11.02 9.95
C LYS A 1021 -19.80 -11.65 10.26
N LYS A 1022 -20.79 -10.85 10.66
CA LYS A 1022 -22.16 -11.31 10.99
C LYS A 1022 -23.00 -11.63 9.75
N MET A 1023 -22.58 -11.17 8.55
CA MET A 1023 -23.27 -11.42 7.27
C MET A 1023 -22.73 -12.64 6.52
N LEU A 1024 -21.53 -13.12 6.86
CA LEU A 1024 -20.87 -14.23 6.17
C LEU A 1024 -21.74 -15.50 6.16
N GLY A 1025 -21.79 -16.18 5.01
CA GLY A 1025 -22.62 -17.38 4.82
C GLY A 1025 -24.10 -17.11 4.60
N THR A 1026 -24.49 -15.85 4.40
CA THR A 1026 -25.85 -15.45 3.99
C THR A 1026 -25.81 -14.67 2.68
N PRO A 1027 -26.93 -14.59 1.92
CA PRO A 1027 -26.99 -13.74 0.72
C PRO A 1027 -26.59 -12.28 0.95
N ALA A 1028 -26.80 -11.76 2.17
CA ALA A 1028 -26.47 -10.38 2.52
C ALA A 1028 -24.96 -10.08 2.43
N GLN A 1029 -24.08 -11.09 2.42
CA GLN A 1029 -22.64 -10.87 2.30
C GLN A 1029 -22.25 -10.15 1.00
N TYR A 1030 -23.04 -10.29 -0.07
CA TYR A 1030 -22.86 -9.61 -1.36
C TYR A 1030 -23.74 -8.36 -1.51
N GLY A 1031 -24.50 -8.03 -0.47
CA GLY A 1031 -25.41 -6.88 -0.46
C GLY A 1031 -24.70 -5.54 -0.20
N SER A 1032 -25.51 -4.50 -0.05
CA SER A 1032 -25.03 -3.15 0.27
C SER A 1032 -24.40 -3.09 1.67
N LEU A 1033 -23.13 -2.70 1.75
CA LEU A 1033 -22.43 -2.46 3.02
C LEU A 1033 -22.68 -1.02 3.49
N GLY A 1034 -23.65 -0.82 4.38
CA GLY A 1034 -24.06 0.51 4.87
C GLY A 1034 -22.89 1.37 5.38
N TYR A 1035 -22.97 2.69 5.20
CA TYR A 1035 -21.94 3.66 5.60
C TYR A 1035 -22.58 4.83 6.33
N THR A 1036 -21.80 5.52 7.17
CA THR A 1036 -22.32 6.54 8.09
C THR A 1036 -22.32 7.96 7.51
N HIS A 1037 -21.35 8.30 6.66
CA HIS A 1037 -21.15 9.66 6.17
C HIS A 1037 -21.20 9.71 4.66
N GLU A 1038 -22.02 10.60 4.11
CA GLU A 1038 -22.08 10.84 2.67
C GLU A 1038 -20.93 11.77 2.24
N THR A 1039 -20.51 11.62 0.98
CA THR A 1039 -19.59 12.56 0.31
C THR A 1039 -20.25 13.08 -0.95
N THR A 1040 -20.00 14.35 -1.29
CA THR A 1040 -20.51 14.90 -2.56
C THR A 1040 -19.90 14.17 -3.76
N ASP A 1041 -18.58 13.99 -3.74
CA ASP A 1041 -17.81 13.26 -4.75
C ASP A 1041 -16.68 12.47 -4.08
N ILE A 1042 -16.43 11.24 -4.54
CA ILE A 1042 -15.30 10.41 -4.09
C ILE A 1042 -13.94 10.95 -4.54
N SER A 1043 -13.94 11.88 -5.50
CA SER A 1043 -12.79 12.58 -6.06
C SER A 1043 -12.72 14.06 -5.63
N ALA A 1044 -13.43 14.48 -4.57
CA ALA A 1044 -13.45 15.88 -4.12
C ALA A 1044 -12.15 16.31 -3.40
N GLY A 1045 -10.98 16.27 -4.02
CA GLY A 1045 -9.70 16.65 -3.39
C GLY A 1045 -8.55 16.78 -4.40
N PRO A 1046 -7.33 17.13 -3.94
CA PRO A 1046 -6.16 17.13 -4.81
C PRO A 1046 -5.90 15.73 -5.38
N PHE A 1047 -5.70 15.62 -6.70
CA PHE A 1047 -5.37 14.34 -7.35
C PHE A 1047 -3.89 13.98 -7.27
N GLU A 1048 -3.05 14.98 -7.08
CA GLU A 1048 -1.60 14.84 -7.03
C GLU A 1048 -1.02 15.67 -5.88
N SER A 1049 -0.20 15.01 -5.09
CA SER A 1049 0.48 15.58 -3.93
C SER A 1049 1.61 16.50 -4.36
N THR A 1050 1.83 17.56 -3.59
CA THR A 1050 2.94 18.50 -3.81
C THR A 1050 4.32 17.84 -3.77
N TYR A 1051 4.43 16.70 -3.07
CA TYR A 1051 5.64 15.88 -3.09
C TYR A 1051 5.99 15.35 -4.49
N LEU A 1052 5.00 14.99 -5.31
CA LEU A 1052 5.23 14.52 -6.67
C LEU A 1052 5.45 15.66 -7.66
N LYS A 1053 4.85 16.82 -7.42
CA LYS A 1053 4.99 18.02 -8.27
C LYS A 1053 6.41 18.58 -8.31
N PHE A 1054 7.13 18.54 -7.18
CA PHE A 1054 8.52 18.98 -7.14
C PHE A 1054 9.46 17.89 -7.65
N GLU A 1055 10.38 18.23 -8.56
CA GLU A 1055 11.46 17.33 -8.96
C GLU A 1055 12.62 17.38 -7.96
N ASP A 1056 12.98 18.58 -7.49
CA ASP A 1056 14.14 18.79 -6.65
C ASP A 1056 13.86 18.55 -5.16
N MET A 1057 14.84 17.96 -4.47
CA MET A 1057 14.74 17.64 -3.05
C MET A 1057 14.78 18.88 -2.17
N ALA A 1058 15.51 19.93 -2.57
CA ALA A 1058 15.59 21.16 -1.79
C ALA A 1058 14.22 21.86 -1.72
N GLU A 1059 13.50 21.90 -2.84
CA GLU A 1059 12.13 22.43 -2.91
C GLU A 1059 11.17 21.64 -2.01
N LYS A 1060 11.27 20.30 -2.02
CA LYS A 1060 10.46 19.44 -1.13
C LYS A 1060 10.72 19.73 0.35
N ILE A 1061 11.98 19.87 0.73
CA ILE A 1061 12.37 20.20 2.12
C ILE A 1061 11.86 21.58 2.51
N LYS A 1062 12.01 22.58 1.63
CA LYS A 1062 11.53 23.94 1.87
C LYS A 1062 10.00 23.97 2.05
N ALA A 1063 9.27 23.29 1.17
CA ALA A 1063 7.81 23.17 1.26
C ALA A 1063 7.37 22.44 2.53
N GLN A 1064 8.06 21.34 2.88
CA GLN A 1064 7.83 20.59 4.13
C GLN A 1064 7.94 21.51 5.35
N PHE A 1065 9.04 22.24 5.50
CA PHE A 1065 9.27 23.13 6.64
C PHE A 1065 8.30 24.32 6.65
N SER A 1066 8.03 24.90 5.48
CA SER A 1066 7.05 25.99 5.34
C SER A 1066 5.64 25.59 5.78
N LEU A 1067 5.24 24.34 5.56
CA LEU A 1067 3.98 23.83 6.08
C LEU A 1067 4.05 23.64 7.60
N GLN A 1068 5.07 22.95 8.08
CA GLN A 1068 5.23 22.62 9.49
C GLN A 1068 5.32 23.85 10.40
N GLU A 1069 5.86 24.97 9.92
CA GLU A 1069 5.87 26.25 10.63
C GLU A 1069 4.49 26.89 10.78
N ARG A 1070 3.57 26.64 9.84
CA ARG A 1070 2.21 27.18 9.88
C ARG A 1070 1.29 26.32 10.74
N VAL A 1071 1.58 25.04 10.95
CA VAL A 1071 0.68 24.12 11.66
C VAL A 1071 0.88 24.21 13.18
N ARG A 1072 -0.17 24.59 13.93
CA ARG A 1072 -0.14 24.67 15.40
C ARG A 1072 0.26 23.34 16.06
N ALA A 1073 -0.19 22.23 15.50
CA ALA A 1073 0.01 20.89 16.05
C ALA A 1073 1.43 20.31 15.78
N VAL A 1074 2.36 21.12 15.26
CA VAL A 1074 3.70 20.69 14.88
C VAL A 1074 4.75 21.54 15.57
N ASP A 1075 5.69 20.88 16.25
CA ASP A 1075 6.94 21.51 16.66
C ASP A 1075 7.93 21.44 15.49
N ALA A 1076 8.15 22.59 14.85
CA ALA A 1076 9.04 22.70 13.69
C ALA A 1076 10.52 22.48 14.07
N ALA A 1077 10.93 22.83 15.30
CA ALA A 1077 12.29 22.63 15.77
C ALA A 1077 12.58 21.15 16.02
N ASP A 1078 11.71 20.45 16.76
CA ASP A 1078 11.84 18.99 16.96
C ASP A 1078 11.74 18.24 15.63
N ALA A 1079 10.90 18.70 14.70
CA ALA A 1079 10.81 18.09 13.38
C ALA A 1079 12.11 18.23 12.57
N ALA A 1080 12.77 19.39 12.65
CA ALA A 1080 14.07 19.62 12.02
C ALA A 1080 15.17 18.75 12.65
N GLU A 1081 15.20 18.65 13.98
CA GLU A 1081 16.11 17.78 14.73
C GLU A 1081 15.95 16.31 14.32
N ARG A 1082 14.71 15.80 14.27
CA ARG A 1082 14.44 14.44 13.82
C ARG A 1082 14.91 14.19 12.40
N LEU A 1083 14.62 15.12 11.48
CA LEU A 1083 15.05 14.98 10.09
C LEU A 1083 16.58 14.93 9.98
N LEU A 1084 17.28 15.75 10.76
CA LEU A 1084 18.74 15.73 10.84
C LEU A 1084 19.29 14.40 11.36
N LEU A 1085 18.75 13.91 12.49
CA LEU A 1085 19.24 12.71 13.16
C LEU A 1085 18.92 11.42 12.40
N HIS A 1086 17.73 11.30 11.83
CA HIS A 1086 17.24 10.06 11.22
C HIS A 1086 17.48 9.99 9.72
N HIS A 1087 17.68 11.12 9.03
CA HIS A 1087 17.85 11.14 7.58
C HIS A 1087 19.15 11.81 7.11
N PHE A 1088 19.36 13.10 7.43
CA PHE A 1088 20.51 13.83 6.84
C PHE A 1088 21.86 13.33 7.35
N LEU A 1089 22.07 13.23 8.66
CA LEU A 1089 23.35 12.78 9.21
C LEU A 1089 23.68 11.35 8.79
N PRO A 1090 22.76 10.35 8.90
CA PRO A 1090 23.03 8.99 8.42
C PRO A 1090 23.41 8.94 6.93
N ASP A 1091 22.73 9.71 6.08
CA ASP A 1091 23.03 9.75 4.64
C ASP A 1091 24.39 10.40 4.36
N LEU A 1092 24.69 11.54 4.98
CA LEU A 1092 25.98 12.24 4.80
C LEU A 1092 27.16 11.36 5.27
N TYR A 1093 27.09 10.78 6.48
CA TYR A 1093 28.12 9.86 6.98
C TYR A 1093 28.21 8.60 6.11
N GLY A 1094 27.07 8.03 5.73
CA GLY A 1094 26.99 6.82 4.89
C GLY A 1094 27.62 7.04 3.51
N ASN A 1095 27.32 8.17 2.86
CA ASN A 1095 27.87 8.53 1.56
C ASN A 1095 29.36 8.87 1.64
N LEU A 1096 29.80 9.60 2.68
CA LEU A 1096 31.23 9.88 2.90
C LEU A 1096 32.03 8.58 3.12
N ARG A 1097 31.52 7.67 3.97
CA ARG A 1097 32.13 6.36 4.18
C ARG A 1097 32.15 5.55 2.89
N SER A 1098 31.03 5.49 2.18
CA SER A 1098 30.91 4.75 0.90
C SER A 1098 31.87 5.30 -0.15
N PHE A 1099 32.09 6.61 -0.20
CA PHE A 1099 33.04 7.24 -1.11
C PHE A 1099 34.48 6.78 -0.83
N SER A 1100 34.88 6.67 0.44
CA SER A 1100 36.22 6.18 0.81
C SER A 1100 36.45 4.70 0.47
N GLN A 1101 35.38 3.90 0.38
CA GLN A 1101 35.41 2.46 0.12
C GLN A 1101 34.98 2.08 -1.31
N GLN A 1102 34.79 3.07 -2.17
CA GLN A 1102 34.10 2.86 -3.44
C GLN A 1102 34.91 2.07 -4.46
N ASN A 1103 34.19 1.48 -5.42
CA ASN A 1103 34.78 0.85 -6.59
C ASN A 1103 34.75 1.79 -7.80
N PHE A 1104 35.53 1.47 -8.82
CA PHE A 1104 35.60 2.21 -10.08
C PHE A 1104 34.98 1.39 -11.19
N ARG A 1105 34.11 2.00 -12.01
CA ARG A 1105 33.45 1.29 -13.12
C ARG A 1105 33.86 1.89 -14.46
N CYS A 1106 34.21 1.02 -15.41
CA CYS A 1106 34.39 1.45 -16.79
C CYS A 1106 33.06 1.86 -17.44
N LEU A 1107 33.04 2.99 -18.14
CA LEU A 1107 31.84 3.48 -18.84
C LEU A 1107 31.38 2.55 -19.96
N ASP A 1108 32.33 1.96 -20.69
CA ASP A 1108 32.06 1.21 -21.91
C ASP A 1108 31.78 -0.26 -21.61
N CYS A 1109 32.73 -0.97 -20.98
CA CYS A 1109 32.60 -2.41 -20.72
C CYS A 1109 32.01 -2.76 -19.34
N LYS A 1110 31.67 -1.77 -18.51
CA LYS A 1110 31.06 -1.93 -17.17
C LYS A 1110 31.85 -2.74 -16.14
N ILE A 1111 33.05 -3.21 -16.46
CA ILE A 1111 33.91 -3.90 -15.51
C ILE A 1111 34.19 -2.99 -14.30
N LYS A 1112 34.13 -3.58 -13.11
CA LYS A 1112 34.38 -2.89 -11.84
C LYS A 1112 35.79 -3.24 -11.38
N TYR A 1113 36.54 -2.23 -10.98
CA TYR A 1113 37.83 -2.38 -10.33
C TYR A 1113 37.73 -1.89 -8.90
N ARG A 1114 38.34 -2.63 -7.97
CA ARG A 1114 38.45 -2.21 -6.57
C ARG A 1114 39.34 -0.97 -6.40
N ARG A 1115 40.32 -0.80 -7.30
CA ARG A 1115 41.25 0.34 -7.33
C ARG A 1115 41.41 0.81 -8.77
N ILE A 1116 41.75 2.08 -8.98
CA ILE A 1116 42.09 2.58 -10.31
C ILE A 1116 43.36 1.85 -10.80
N PRO A 1117 43.33 1.21 -11.99
CA PRO A 1117 44.55 0.72 -12.63
C PRO A 1117 45.54 1.86 -12.84
N LEU A 1118 46.83 1.62 -12.63
CA LEU A 1118 47.87 2.67 -12.76
C LEU A 1118 47.87 3.38 -14.12
N SER A 1119 47.35 2.74 -15.17
CA SER A 1119 47.17 3.33 -16.50
C SER A 1119 46.10 4.44 -16.57
N GLY A 1120 45.29 4.62 -15.51
CA GLY A 1120 44.14 5.54 -15.47
C GLY A 1120 42.98 5.12 -16.39
N LYS A 1121 43.12 4.01 -17.12
CA LYS A 1121 42.19 3.52 -18.13
C LYS A 1121 41.74 2.10 -17.79
N CYS A 1122 40.63 1.68 -18.40
CA CYS A 1122 40.20 0.31 -18.28
C CYS A 1122 41.19 -0.66 -18.95
N ASN A 1123 41.71 -1.64 -18.20
CA ASN A 1123 42.63 -2.65 -18.73
C ASN A 1123 42.00 -3.54 -19.83
N ARG A 1124 40.67 -3.62 -19.89
CA ARG A 1124 39.95 -4.45 -20.88
C ARG A 1124 39.66 -3.72 -22.19
N CYS A 1125 39.32 -2.43 -22.15
CA CYS A 1125 38.83 -1.71 -23.33
C CYS A 1125 39.40 -0.30 -23.53
N GLY A 1126 40.36 0.13 -22.69
CA GLY A 1126 40.95 1.47 -22.73
C GLY A 1126 40.01 2.61 -22.30
N GLY A 1127 38.74 2.31 -22.01
CA GLY A 1127 37.70 3.28 -21.67
C GLY A 1127 37.90 4.00 -20.34
N LYS A 1128 37.22 5.14 -20.18
CA LYS A 1128 37.28 5.96 -18.96
C LYS A 1128 36.63 5.25 -17.76
N LEU A 1129 37.28 5.37 -16.61
CA LEU A 1129 36.79 4.87 -15.33
C LEU A 1129 36.08 6.01 -14.59
N LEU A 1130 34.93 5.70 -14.00
CA LEU A 1130 34.19 6.62 -13.14
C LEU A 1130 34.11 6.09 -11.71
N LEU A 1131 34.11 7.04 -10.79
CA LEU A 1131 33.68 6.85 -9.40
C LEU A 1131 32.25 6.31 -9.36
N THR A 1132 31.98 5.42 -8.41
CA THR A 1132 30.62 4.92 -8.19
C THR A 1132 29.81 5.85 -7.28
N VAL A 1133 30.48 6.64 -6.44
CA VAL A 1133 29.90 7.69 -5.60
C VAL A 1133 30.56 9.02 -5.97
N ALA A 1134 29.77 10.02 -6.36
CA ALA A 1134 30.26 11.35 -6.73
C ALA A 1134 30.23 12.32 -5.55
N LYS A 1135 31.11 13.36 -5.55
CA LYS A 1135 31.15 14.43 -4.53
C LYS A 1135 29.77 15.03 -4.25
N GLY A 1136 29.00 15.31 -5.30
CA GLY A 1136 27.65 15.88 -5.17
C GLY A 1136 26.67 15.02 -4.37
N GLY A 1137 26.84 13.69 -4.37
CA GLY A 1137 26.04 12.80 -3.53
C GLY A 1137 26.33 12.94 -2.03
N ILE A 1138 27.57 13.32 -1.69
CA ILE A 1138 28.03 13.47 -0.29
C ILE A 1138 27.67 14.85 0.26
N THR A 1139 27.67 15.89 -0.59
CA THR A 1139 27.38 17.26 -0.15
C THR A 1139 25.89 17.61 -0.21
N LYS A 1140 25.04 16.73 -0.71
CA LYS A 1140 23.62 16.98 -1.02
C LYS A 1140 22.82 17.62 0.12
N TYR A 1141 23.01 17.15 1.35
CA TYR A 1141 22.25 17.64 2.52
C TYR A 1141 23.04 18.56 3.45
N LEU A 1142 24.31 18.84 3.14
CA LEU A 1142 25.18 19.54 4.07
C LEU A 1142 24.72 20.98 4.34
N GLN A 1143 24.41 21.74 3.27
CA GLN A 1143 23.95 23.12 3.42
C GLN A 1143 22.57 23.18 4.09
N HIS A 1144 21.63 22.34 3.66
CA HIS A 1144 20.31 22.23 4.28
C HIS A 1144 20.39 21.89 5.78
N SER A 1145 21.38 21.10 6.18
CA SER A 1145 21.58 20.76 7.59
C SER A 1145 22.02 21.98 8.41
N LEU A 1146 22.94 22.79 7.86
CA LEU A 1146 23.39 24.03 8.50
C LEU A 1146 22.25 25.06 8.58
N ASP A 1147 21.53 25.27 7.47
CA ASP A 1147 20.41 26.21 7.41
C ASP A 1147 19.33 25.84 8.43
N ALA A 1148 19.01 24.55 8.59
CA ALA A 1148 18.03 24.08 9.56
C ALA A 1148 18.49 24.31 11.02
N ILE A 1149 19.77 24.07 11.32
CA ILE A 1149 20.33 24.28 12.65
C ILE A 1149 20.26 25.76 13.05
N GLU A 1150 20.60 26.66 12.13
CA GLU A 1150 20.56 28.10 12.37
C GLU A 1150 19.13 28.62 12.47
N ARG A 1151 18.25 28.23 11.54
CA ARG A 1151 16.86 28.69 11.50
C ARG A 1151 16.06 28.27 12.74
N TYR A 1152 16.23 27.03 13.21
CA TYR A 1152 15.47 26.48 14.33
C TYR A 1152 16.22 26.50 15.67
N HIS A 1153 17.39 27.15 15.73
CA HIS A 1153 18.20 27.26 16.95
C HIS A 1153 18.45 25.91 17.64
N LEU A 1154 18.79 24.89 16.85
CA LEU A 1154 18.96 23.52 17.33
C LEU A 1154 20.15 23.39 18.31
N PRO A 1155 20.14 22.38 19.21
CA PRO A 1155 21.21 22.13 20.16
C PRO A 1155 22.64 22.25 19.60
N ALA A 1156 23.53 22.91 20.34
CA ALA A 1156 24.91 23.17 19.92
C ALA A 1156 25.69 21.92 19.52
N TYR A 1157 25.39 20.77 20.15
CA TYR A 1157 25.96 19.47 19.79
C TYR A 1157 25.71 19.11 18.32
N MET A 1158 24.50 19.35 17.81
CA MET A 1158 24.17 19.10 16.40
C MET A 1158 24.95 20.03 15.46
N LYS A 1159 25.06 21.31 15.82
CA LYS A 1159 25.88 22.29 15.08
C LYS A 1159 27.32 21.81 14.96
N GLN A 1160 27.94 21.46 16.09
CA GLN A 1160 29.32 20.95 16.12
C GLN A 1160 29.49 19.69 15.27
N ARG A 1161 28.51 18.78 15.30
CA ARG A 1161 28.56 17.53 14.53
C ARG A 1161 28.50 17.76 13.02
N VAL A 1162 27.63 18.66 12.55
CA VAL A 1162 27.54 19.02 11.11
C VAL A 1162 28.76 19.82 10.67
N GLU A 1163 29.26 20.74 11.49
CA GLU A 1163 30.49 21.50 11.20
C GLU A 1163 31.73 20.59 11.13
N LEU A 1164 31.83 19.60 12.02
CA LEU A 1164 32.88 18.59 11.97
C LEU A 1164 32.78 17.79 10.67
N LEU A 1165 31.57 17.35 10.30
CA LEU A 1165 31.34 16.62 9.05
C LEU A 1165 31.66 17.48 7.82
N LYS A 1166 31.37 18.79 7.84
CA LYS A 1166 31.80 19.74 6.80
C LYS A 1166 33.32 19.77 6.68
N LYS A 1167 34.05 19.85 7.79
CA LYS A 1167 35.52 19.79 7.80
C LYS A 1167 36.03 18.47 7.26
N ASP A 1168 35.43 17.34 7.65
CA ASP A 1168 35.81 16.01 7.15
C ASP A 1168 35.64 15.92 5.63
N ILE A 1169 34.47 16.35 5.11
CA ILE A 1169 34.20 16.42 3.67
C ILE A 1169 35.22 17.33 2.97
N SER A 1170 35.48 18.52 3.49
CA SER A 1170 36.46 19.45 2.91
C SER A 1170 37.88 18.89 2.92
N SER A 1171 38.26 18.09 3.93
CA SER A 1171 39.58 17.45 3.99
C SER A 1171 39.76 16.35 2.93
N VAL A 1172 38.70 15.63 2.59
CA VAL A 1172 38.70 14.58 1.56
C VAL A 1172 38.66 15.18 0.15
N PHE A 1173 37.93 16.29 -0.03
CA PHE A 1173 37.83 17.02 -1.28
C PHE A 1173 38.64 18.30 -1.21
N THR A 1174 39.97 18.17 -1.14
CA THR A 1174 40.87 19.30 -1.35
C THR A 1174 40.56 19.88 -2.73
N GLU A 1175 40.08 21.12 -2.76
CA GLU A 1175 39.94 21.86 -4.00
C GLU A 1175 41.34 22.13 -4.55
N GLU A 1176 41.82 21.30 -5.46
CA GLU A 1176 42.81 21.71 -6.48
C GLU A 1176 42.11 22.70 -7.43
N VAL A 1177 41.70 23.83 -6.89
CA VAL A 1177 41.33 25.00 -7.68
C VAL A 1177 42.48 25.95 -7.47
N GLU A 1178 43.30 26.14 -8.51
CA GLU A 1178 44.03 27.40 -8.67
C GLU A 1178 42.97 28.51 -8.58
N LYS A 1179 42.77 29.06 -7.38
CA LYS A 1179 41.89 30.19 -7.17
C LYS A 1179 42.52 31.37 -7.87
N GLN A 1180 42.04 31.72 -9.06
CA GLN A 1180 42.22 33.06 -9.58
C GLN A 1180 41.48 34.00 -8.62
N LYS A 1181 42.24 34.57 -7.69
CA LYS A 1181 41.74 35.55 -6.73
C LYS A 1181 41.29 36.81 -7.49
N GLY A 1182 40.13 37.35 -7.14
CA GLY A 1182 39.73 38.66 -7.63
C GLY A 1182 40.63 39.75 -7.05
N LEU A 1183 40.78 40.89 -7.75
CA LEU A 1183 41.60 42.00 -7.26
C LEU A 1183 41.17 42.48 -5.86
N ALA A 1184 39.88 42.33 -5.53
CA ALA A 1184 39.30 42.68 -4.23
C ALA A 1184 39.68 41.73 -3.08
N ASP A 1185 40.16 40.51 -3.37
CA ASP A 1185 40.74 39.63 -2.35
C ASP A 1185 42.23 39.93 -2.11
N PHE A 1186 42.80 40.87 -2.88
CA PHE A 1186 44.22 41.26 -2.82
C PHE A 1186 44.42 42.69 -2.30
N MET A 1187 43.44 43.58 -2.47
CA MET A 1187 43.37 44.89 -1.81
C MET A 1187 42.82 44.75 -0.40
#